data_AF-A0A401PRH3-F1
#
_entry.id   AF-A0A401PRH3-F1
#
_cell.length_a   1.000
_cell.length_b   1.000
_cell.length_c   1.000
_cell.angle_alpha   90.00
_cell.angle_beta   90.00
_cell.angle_gamma   90.00
#
_symmetry.space_group_name_H-M   'P 1'
#
loop_
_entity.id
_entity.type
_entity.pdbx_description
1 polymer ?
#
loop_
_entity_poly.entity_id
_entity_poly.type
_entity_poly.pdbx_seq_one_letter_code
_entity_poly.pdbx_strand_id
1 'polypeptide(L)'
;MHVVTYDRPTVVSVSIPDPPYDRSVSISANSTAIMTVNSTHMLSGNQIANKAITVTSDENISLVVFSGKSKMHNIFFTLPSTTLGTKYYIFTYPVYSLHNIKQFAIANSNEQVLITITVSGSLIFNGTQFTDRGRFSFALRPNNVIQFQSNKDLTGTKVESTKPVAVFSGDQCISVPPSNDGHVNETLYPVDKWAHSFIVVPIMKKTKRDIITLVSSGNDTNVNIHTEEGNWEALLHEGSCANITVNGGIIINTSKPIMVVYLFTSDSKSLVSTRDTFMMTLIPPAFFSNYFMFMTLDNVFNYILVISSGQNSAGIKLDRAPLNTYPIENSTFVGFSAIKIYLGETGGRHFISHDSAHFGIYIFVRVRDEPIRPQIGKRPAPISSSQTLTSGRRFSLAFLENADSSAVLTMHVVTYDRPTVVRVSIPDPPYDRSVSISANSTATMTVNSTHMLSGNQITNKAITVTSDEDISLVVLIGKSKTYDTFLTLPFTSFGTKYYIITYPVDGLHSIKQFAIVNSNEQVLITITVSGSLIFNGTQFTDTERFSFALRPNEVIQFQSDEDLTGTKVESTKPVAVFSGEKCTNVPPNNCGHFSENLYPVDKWSNFFVVFPIMKKTKRDVITIVSSGNDNNVNIHTEEGNWQVLLHDGAHVNITVNGGMIINSTKPIMVLYLCTGGNNSMASTFDPFMLTIPPVFFRNYFVFVTMDNVFNYILVISSGQNSNRINLDGKPLSKFPSENSAFAGFTAIRIYLGETGGRHVISQGSAGFSIYILGIGQSVSYGYPMGNRPLTVSEARWGSLTCLPTSAVYILPSSVLASAKLSPVDVHLIDPSCQANQRDENWVVITAPFNSCGTMIINDTGRIAYVNTIYGTAPHTSIHRLQIRLNCEMLTVENITIAFVPQTDHVVRLGHNNVSFTLYQSAAFNDPIFQFPYEVELNNTLYVQMEVDSTDSGMEVFTENCVSVPFLTSNSETYSIIENGCPKDSTFVSYQFDDQRKQRFSFHVFKFDAYLEVYIICEVVICHKGSTPNRCAKGCIPAKYKRDVGLQMSKDKSAYLSQGPIVFRRDLGDLIRLPLNPERSGSNGYLPVLGLLSVGFLISFLALIVQRRYYLQQFWGNTDAPPPRPPK
;
A
#
# COMPACT_ATOMS: atom_id res chain seq x y z
N MET A 1 -5.25 0.07 13.97
CA MET A 1 -4.18 1.03 13.61
C MET A 1 -3.58 0.59 12.29
N HIS A 2 -3.55 1.45 11.29
CA HIS A 2 -2.91 1.20 10.00
C HIS A 2 -1.55 1.88 10.02
N VAL A 3 -0.50 1.11 9.74
CA VAL A 3 0.88 1.57 9.76
C VAL A 3 1.43 1.51 8.35
N VAL A 4 1.78 2.68 7.82
CA VAL A 4 2.27 2.83 6.45
C VAL A 4 3.79 3.04 6.50
N THR A 5 4.52 2.21 5.77
CA THR A 5 5.98 2.27 5.64
C THR A 5 6.40 2.88 4.32
N TYR A 6 7.58 3.51 4.31
CA TYR A 6 8.17 4.15 3.14
C TYR A 6 9.29 3.27 2.54
N ASP A 7 10.46 3.84 2.24
CA ASP A 7 11.39 3.25 1.27
C ASP A 7 12.17 2.00 1.74
N ARG A 8 12.10 1.63 3.02
CA ARG A 8 12.75 0.43 3.58
C ARG A 8 11.80 -0.41 4.42
N PRO A 9 12.08 -1.72 4.57
CA PRO A 9 11.42 -2.53 5.58
C PRO A 9 11.60 -1.90 6.96
N THR A 10 10.54 -1.93 7.75
CA THR A 10 10.47 -1.20 9.02
C THR A 10 9.91 -2.13 10.09
N VAL A 11 10.59 -2.23 11.23
CA VAL A 11 10.07 -2.90 12.41
C VAL A 11 9.31 -1.89 13.25
N VAL A 12 8.01 -2.16 13.43
CA VAL A 12 7.13 -1.33 14.24
C VAL A 12 6.67 -2.12 15.46
N SER A 13 6.89 -1.55 16.64
CA SER A 13 6.48 -2.11 17.93
C SER A 13 5.38 -1.26 18.55
N VAL A 14 4.36 -1.92 19.08
CA VAL A 14 3.27 -1.33 19.85
C VAL A 14 3.33 -1.90 21.26
N SER A 15 3.36 -1.03 22.26
CA SER A 15 3.35 -1.38 23.67
C SER A 15 2.22 -0.68 24.41
N ILE A 16 1.50 -1.40 25.26
CA ILE A 16 0.47 -0.88 26.17
C ILE A 16 0.66 -1.55 27.53
N PRO A 17 0.73 -0.80 28.65
CA PRO A 17 1.07 -1.40 29.94
C PRO A 17 -0.02 -2.25 30.57
N ASP A 18 -1.30 -1.84 30.47
CA ASP A 18 -2.40 -2.50 31.20
C ASP A 18 -3.76 -2.45 30.46
N PRO A 19 -4.37 -3.59 30.09
CA PRO A 19 -3.77 -4.92 30.11
C PRO A 19 -2.51 -4.95 29.24
N PRO A 20 -1.47 -5.72 29.61
CA PRO A 20 -0.24 -5.74 28.84
C PRO A 20 -0.50 -6.18 27.40
N TYR A 21 -0.02 -5.37 26.45
CA TYR A 21 -0.08 -5.66 25.02
C TYR A 21 1.22 -5.20 24.39
N ASP A 22 2.05 -6.15 23.94
CA ASP A 22 3.29 -5.88 23.23
C ASP A 22 3.29 -6.65 21.92
N ARG A 23 3.42 -5.94 20.81
CA ARG A 23 3.45 -6.53 19.46
C ARG A 23 4.43 -5.80 18.58
N SER A 24 5.40 -6.54 18.03
CA SER A 24 6.31 -6.04 16.99
C SER A 24 6.02 -6.72 15.67
N VAL A 25 6.01 -5.96 14.58
CA VAL A 25 5.79 -6.46 13.22
C VAL A 25 6.83 -5.85 12.31
N SER A 26 7.52 -6.69 11.53
CA SER A 26 8.29 -6.22 10.39
C SER A 26 7.35 -6.00 9.22
N ILE A 27 7.33 -4.78 8.72
CA ILE A 27 6.49 -4.35 7.61
C ILE A 27 7.43 -4.07 6.44
N SER A 28 7.20 -4.67 5.28
CA SER A 28 8.03 -4.45 4.09
C SER A 28 8.06 -2.97 3.68
N ALA A 29 9.09 -2.55 2.94
CA ALA A 29 9.10 -1.23 2.32
C ALA A 29 7.83 -1.00 1.50
N ASN A 30 7.34 0.24 1.47
CA ASN A 30 6.25 0.68 0.63
C ASN A 30 4.95 -0.10 0.87
N SER A 31 4.72 -0.54 2.11
CA SER A 31 3.63 -1.42 2.49
C SER A 31 2.76 -0.81 3.59
N THR A 32 1.69 -1.49 3.95
CA THR A 32 0.83 -1.11 5.07
C THR A 32 0.50 -2.35 5.88
N ALA A 33 0.63 -2.27 7.20
CA ALA A 33 0.21 -3.33 8.11
C ALA A 33 -0.92 -2.84 9.02
N ILE A 34 -1.83 -3.76 9.37
CA ILE A 34 -2.91 -3.49 10.30
C ILE A 34 -2.57 -4.10 11.66
N MET A 35 -2.52 -3.25 12.66
CA MET A 35 -2.35 -3.62 14.07
C MET A 35 -3.65 -3.36 14.83
N THR A 36 -4.28 -4.44 15.29
CA THR A 36 -5.55 -4.40 16.03
C THR A 36 -5.29 -4.48 17.54
N VAL A 37 -5.90 -3.55 18.28
CA VAL A 37 -5.89 -3.51 19.75
C VAL A 37 -7.32 -3.78 20.23
N ASN A 38 -7.46 -4.55 21.30
CA ASN A 38 -8.77 -4.96 21.83
C ASN A 38 -9.46 -3.78 22.55
N SER A 39 -10.80 -3.79 22.60
CA SER A 39 -11.62 -2.81 23.29
C SER A 39 -11.40 -2.77 24.81
N THR A 40 -10.74 -3.78 25.40
CA THR A 40 -10.31 -3.79 26.81
C THR A 40 -9.37 -2.63 27.16
N HIS A 41 -8.67 -2.09 26.17
CA HIS A 41 -7.73 -0.97 26.32
C HIS A 41 -8.42 0.40 26.22
N MET A 42 -9.74 0.46 26.00
CA MET A 42 -10.48 1.72 26.01
C MET A 42 -10.44 2.38 27.40
N LEU A 43 -10.45 3.71 27.40
CA LEU A 43 -10.58 4.54 28.61
C LEU A 43 -12.03 4.56 29.06
N SER A 44 -12.23 4.69 30.37
CA SER A 44 -13.56 4.77 30.98
C SER A 44 -13.57 5.79 32.11
N GLY A 45 -14.46 6.78 32.04
CA GLY A 45 -14.66 7.76 33.10
C GLY A 45 -13.49 8.72 33.32
N ASN A 46 -13.55 9.48 34.42
CA ASN A 46 -12.59 10.51 34.77
C ASN A 46 -11.45 9.93 35.62
N GLN A 47 -10.54 9.16 35.02
CA GLN A 47 -9.46 8.50 35.74
C GLN A 47 -8.13 8.51 35.00
N ILE A 48 -7.05 8.36 35.78
CA ILE A 48 -5.72 8.05 35.28
C ILE A 48 -5.64 6.54 35.09
N ALA A 49 -5.22 6.10 33.90
CA ALA A 49 -5.03 4.71 33.57
C ALA A 49 -3.63 4.49 32.99
N ASN A 50 -3.05 3.31 33.24
CA ASN A 50 -1.76 2.91 32.67
C ASN A 50 -1.95 2.30 31.27
N LYS A 51 -2.61 3.07 30.38
CA LYS A 51 -3.16 2.61 29.10
C LYS A 51 -2.60 3.39 27.89
N ALA A 52 -1.53 4.17 28.06
CA ALA A 52 -0.94 4.87 26.92
C ALA A 52 -0.43 3.85 25.89
N ILE A 53 -0.75 4.08 24.62
CA ILE A 53 -0.29 3.26 23.51
C ILE A 53 1.00 3.88 22.98
N THR A 54 2.12 3.19 23.17
CA THR A 54 3.42 3.61 22.67
C THR A 54 3.71 2.86 21.38
N VAL A 55 3.94 3.60 20.29
CA VAL A 55 4.33 3.02 19.00
C VAL A 55 5.75 3.47 18.68
N THR A 56 6.67 2.53 18.56
CA THR A 56 8.07 2.77 18.19
C THR A 56 8.37 2.12 16.85
N SER A 57 9.26 2.74 16.08
CA SER A 57 9.63 2.30 14.75
C SER A 57 11.12 2.56 14.55
N ASP A 58 11.82 1.66 13.87
CA ASP A 58 13.23 1.83 13.51
C ASP A 58 13.44 2.76 12.31
N GLU A 59 12.38 3.00 11.55
CA GLU A 59 12.34 3.91 10.41
C GLU A 59 11.06 4.77 10.44
N ASN A 60 10.97 5.84 9.64
CA ASN A 60 9.77 6.68 9.65
C ASN A 60 8.53 5.95 9.14
N ILE A 61 7.39 6.20 9.80
CA ILE A 61 6.09 5.62 9.51
C ILE A 61 4.98 6.67 9.58
N SER A 62 3.88 6.41 8.88
CA SER A 62 2.60 7.09 9.12
C SER A 62 1.65 6.18 9.88
N LEU A 63 0.99 6.72 10.91
CA LEU A 63 0.04 6.00 11.75
C LEU A 63 -1.37 6.58 11.62
N VAL A 64 -2.29 5.77 11.09
CA VAL A 64 -3.72 6.11 10.97
C VAL A 64 -4.51 5.25 11.95
N VAL A 65 -5.29 5.88 12.83
CA VAL A 65 -6.03 5.19 13.87
C VAL A 65 -7.51 5.15 13.51
N PHE A 66 -8.07 3.95 13.58
CA PHE A 66 -9.49 3.68 13.39
C PHE A 66 -10.06 3.19 14.71
N SER A 67 -11.14 3.82 15.17
CA SER A 67 -11.88 3.41 16.37
C SER A 67 -13.36 3.35 16.06
N GLY A 68 -14.03 2.25 16.40
CA GLY A 68 -15.46 2.13 16.16
C GLY A 68 -16.10 0.89 16.76
N LYS A 69 -17.43 0.93 16.88
CA LYS A 69 -18.28 -0.19 17.27
C LYS A 69 -19.60 -0.08 16.52
N SER A 70 -19.97 -1.11 15.75
CA SER A 70 -21.21 -1.13 14.95
C SER A 70 -21.28 0.06 13.97
N LYS A 71 -22.33 0.89 13.98
CA LYS A 71 -22.52 2.04 13.07
C LYS A 71 -21.71 3.29 13.43
N MET A 72 -20.92 3.29 14.50
CA MET A 72 -20.10 4.44 14.91
C MET A 72 -18.62 4.18 14.60
N HIS A 73 -18.05 4.93 13.66
CA HIS A 73 -16.63 4.85 13.29
C HIS A 73 -16.00 6.25 13.31
N ASN A 74 -14.78 6.35 13.82
CA ASN A 74 -13.94 7.53 13.73
C ASN A 74 -12.54 7.17 13.22
N ILE A 75 -11.94 8.10 12.48
CA ILE A 75 -10.59 8.00 11.95
C ILE A 75 -9.83 9.30 12.29
N PHE A 76 -8.58 9.17 12.75
CA PHE A 76 -7.71 10.32 12.99
C PHE A 76 -6.23 9.96 12.80
N PHE A 77 -5.39 10.97 12.57
CA PHE A 77 -3.94 10.82 12.50
C PHE A 77 -3.31 11.04 13.88
N THR A 78 -2.23 10.32 14.16
CA THR A 78 -1.44 10.55 15.38
C THR A 78 -0.19 11.35 15.06
N LEU A 79 0.19 12.27 15.93
CA LEU A 79 1.43 13.02 15.80
C LEU A 79 2.62 12.20 16.34
N PRO A 80 3.79 12.22 15.68
CA PRO A 80 5.00 11.65 16.25
C PRO A 80 5.41 12.44 17.49
N SER A 81 6.15 11.79 18.39
CA SER A 81 6.60 12.39 19.67
C SER A 81 7.39 13.69 19.48
N THR A 82 8.06 13.85 18.34
CA THR A 82 8.80 15.06 17.95
C THR A 82 7.92 16.27 17.63
N THR A 83 6.64 16.07 17.32
CA THR A 83 5.67 17.14 16.98
C THR A 83 4.79 17.53 18.18
N LEU A 84 4.84 16.76 19.27
CA LEU A 84 4.10 17.06 20.49
C LEU A 84 4.64 18.34 21.16
N GLY A 85 3.78 19.03 21.90
CA GLY A 85 4.08 20.30 22.52
C GLY A 85 3.53 20.40 23.93
N THR A 86 3.54 21.61 24.49
CA THR A 86 3.27 21.83 25.92
C THR A 86 2.04 22.69 26.19
N LYS A 87 1.41 23.28 25.17
CA LYS A 87 0.25 24.15 25.31
C LYS A 87 -0.83 23.76 24.30
N TYR A 88 -2.05 23.52 24.77
CA TYR A 88 -3.20 23.14 23.95
C TYR A 88 -4.47 23.84 24.43
N TYR A 89 -5.45 23.98 23.53
CA TYR A 89 -6.83 24.33 23.87
C TYR A 89 -7.76 23.21 23.44
N ILE A 90 -8.56 22.72 24.38
CA ILE A 90 -9.57 21.71 24.15
C ILE A 90 -10.69 22.29 23.29
N PHE A 91 -11.25 21.45 22.43
CA PHE A 91 -12.35 21.80 21.55
C PHE A 91 -13.43 20.71 21.57
N THR A 92 -14.68 21.12 21.82
CA THR A 92 -15.85 20.24 21.84
C THR A 92 -17.08 20.96 21.27
N TYR A 93 -18.05 20.24 20.71
CA TYR A 93 -19.17 20.95 20.05
C TYR A 93 -20.28 21.36 21.02
N PRO A 94 -20.84 22.57 20.94
CA PRO A 94 -21.95 23.02 21.80
C PRO A 94 -23.32 22.46 21.34
N VAL A 95 -23.42 21.15 21.11
CA VAL A 95 -24.66 20.47 20.68
C VAL A 95 -25.39 19.89 21.89
N TYR A 96 -26.59 20.40 22.16
CA TYR A 96 -27.47 19.94 23.24
C TYR A 96 -28.20 18.66 22.83
N SER A 97 -27.63 17.50 23.18
CA SER A 97 -28.31 16.20 23.16
C SER A 97 -28.22 15.57 24.55
N LEU A 98 -29.26 14.84 24.96
CA LEU A 98 -29.37 14.18 26.28
C LEU A 98 -28.25 13.16 26.56
N HIS A 99 -27.51 12.74 25.52
CA HIS A 99 -26.43 11.75 25.59
C HIS A 99 -25.04 12.31 25.21
N ASN A 100 -24.90 13.63 25.05
CA ASN A 100 -23.66 14.22 24.55
C ASN A 100 -22.65 14.50 25.66
N ILE A 101 -21.73 13.56 25.87
CA ILE A 101 -20.60 13.70 26.80
C ILE A 101 -19.39 14.28 26.05
N LYS A 102 -18.92 15.45 26.50
CA LYS A 102 -17.70 16.13 26.05
C LYS A 102 -16.50 15.46 26.68
N GLN A 103 -15.43 15.26 25.92
CA GLN A 103 -14.26 14.58 26.46
C GLN A 103 -12.94 15.03 25.86
N PHE A 104 -11.89 14.92 26.66
CA PHE A 104 -10.51 15.00 26.19
C PHE A 104 -9.63 14.05 26.99
N ALA A 105 -8.48 13.68 26.41
CA ALA A 105 -7.50 12.82 27.05
C ALA A 105 -6.09 13.36 26.85
N ILE A 106 -5.23 13.11 27.84
CA ILE A 106 -3.81 13.51 27.81
C ILE A 106 -2.98 12.25 28.04
N ALA A 107 -2.13 11.89 27.07
CA ALA A 107 -1.25 10.73 27.13
C ALA A 107 0.22 11.15 27.26
N ASN A 108 0.93 10.46 28.16
CA ASN A 108 2.34 10.68 28.44
C ASN A 108 3.17 9.43 28.13
N SER A 109 4.37 9.61 27.57
CA SER A 109 5.22 8.49 27.11
C SER A 109 6.43 8.23 28.02
N ASN A 110 7.30 9.21 28.26
CA ASN A 110 8.68 8.90 28.68
C ASN A 110 8.93 9.11 30.18
N GLU A 111 8.59 10.29 30.70
CA GLU A 111 8.98 10.74 32.03
C GLU A 111 7.78 11.34 32.76
N GLN A 112 7.85 11.53 34.07
CA GLN A 112 6.77 12.20 34.79
C GLN A 112 6.62 13.65 34.31
N VAL A 113 5.39 14.05 34.00
CA VAL A 113 5.03 15.39 33.51
C VAL A 113 4.04 16.04 34.46
N LEU A 114 4.25 17.32 34.76
CA LEU A 114 3.26 18.12 35.49
C LEU A 114 2.30 18.74 34.48
N ILE A 115 1.01 18.47 34.65
CA ILE A 115 -0.09 19.01 33.84
C ILE A 115 -0.83 20.05 34.66
N THR A 116 -1.16 21.17 34.02
CA THR A 116 -2.02 22.22 34.53
C THR A 116 -3.22 22.38 33.60
N ILE A 117 -4.43 22.33 34.16
CA ILE A 117 -5.68 22.56 33.44
C ILE A 117 -6.29 23.88 33.91
N THR A 118 -6.69 24.74 32.96
CA THR A 118 -7.53 25.91 33.23
C THR A 118 -8.87 25.72 32.51
N VAL A 119 -9.94 25.53 33.26
CA VAL A 119 -11.25 25.09 32.75
C VAL A 119 -12.02 26.24 32.11
N SER A 120 -12.67 26.04 30.95
CA SER A 120 -13.58 27.04 30.34
C SER A 120 -15.07 26.68 30.42
N GLY A 121 -15.39 25.52 31.03
CA GLY A 121 -16.73 25.07 31.34
C GLY A 121 -16.78 24.44 32.74
N SER A 122 -17.17 23.17 32.85
CA SER A 122 -17.17 22.45 34.14
C SER A 122 -16.47 21.11 34.04
N LEU A 123 -15.52 20.83 34.95
CA LEU A 123 -14.82 19.55 35.07
C LEU A 123 -14.81 19.08 36.52
N ILE A 124 -14.78 17.76 36.72
CA ILE A 124 -14.60 17.16 38.04
C ILE A 124 -13.26 16.43 38.05
N PHE A 125 -12.42 16.75 39.04
CA PHE A 125 -11.15 16.07 39.28
C PHE A 125 -10.98 15.80 40.77
N ASN A 126 -10.65 14.55 41.14
CA ASN A 126 -10.53 14.09 42.53
C ASN A 126 -11.73 14.50 43.42
N GLY A 127 -12.95 14.37 42.89
CA GLY A 127 -14.19 14.72 43.61
C GLY A 127 -14.48 16.21 43.75
N THR A 128 -13.58 17.09 43.30
CA THR A 128 -13.77 18.55 43.32
C THR A 128 -14.24 19.03 41.94
N GLN A 129 -15.29 19.86 41.92
CA GLN A 129 -15.77 20.49 40.69
C GLN A 129 -15.04 21.82 40.46
N PHE A 130 -14.46 21.97 39.27
CA PHE A 130 -13.82 23.18 38.79
C PHE A 130 -14.67 23.77 37.67
N THR A 131 -15.06 25.02 37.82
CA THR A 131 -15.84 25.77 36.82
C THR A 131 -15.05 26.99 36.32
N ASP A 132 -15.31 27.44 35.10
CA ASP A 132 -14.95 28.73 34.51
C ASP A 132 -13.72 29.44 35.12
N ARG A 133 -12.56 29.26 34.48
CA ARG A 133 -11.21 29.68 34.90
C ARG A 133 -10.64 28.98 36.13
N GLY A 134 -11.36 28.03 36.72
CA GLY A 134 -10.82 27.13 37.74
C GLY A 134 -9.55 26.43 37.24
N ARG A 135 -8.49 26.46 38.06
CA ARG A 135 -7.18 25.92 37.71
C ARG A 135 -6.75 24.85 38.69
N PHE A 136 -6.27 23.73 38.18
CA PHE A 136 -5.68 22.66 39.00
C PHE A 136 -4.49 22.03 38.28
N SER A 137 -3.63 21.35 39.03
CA SER A 137 -2.45 20.66 38.48
C SER A 137 -2.27 19.29 39.10
N PHE A 138 -1.71 18.37 38.32
CA PHE A 138 -1.44 17.00 38.74
C PHE A 138 -0.24 16.44 37.96
N ALA A 139 0.44 15.45 38.53
CA ALA A 139 1.53 14.76 37.86
C ALA A 139 1.00 13.52 37.13
N LEU A 140 1.42 13.35 35.88
CA LEU A 140 1.13 12.17 35.06
C LEU A 140 2.43 11.37 34.88
N ARG A 141 2.44 10.11 35.33
CA ARG A 141 3.61 9.21 35.24
C ARG A 141 3.83 8.72 33.79
N PRO A 142 5.02 8.16 33.47
CA PRO A 142 5.25 7.52 32.17
C PRO A 142 4.17 6.48 31.84
N ASN A 143 3.81 6.39 30.57
CA ASN A 143 2.76 5.50 30.02
C ASN A 143 1.34 5.67 30.63
N ASN A 144 1.13 6.71 31.46
CA ASN A 144 -0.20 7.03 31.95
C ASN A 144 -0.95 7.92 30.97
N VAL A 145 -2.26 7.71 30.93
CA VAL A 145 -3.21 8.56 30.21
C VAL A 145 -4.33 8.94 31.18
N ILE A 146 -4.80 10.17 31.09
CA ILE A 146 -5.96 10.65 31.85
C ILE A 146 -7.07 11.05 30.91
N GLN A 147 -8.29 10.62 31.19
CA GLN A 147 -9.50 11.06 30.49
C GLN A 147 -10.30 12.02 31.38
N PHE A 148 -10.88 13.03 30.76
CA PHE A 148 -11.86 13.92 31.36
C PHE A 148 -13.14 13.92 30.53
N GLN A 149 -14.28 13.90 31.20
CA GLN A 149 -15.61 13.88 30.65
C GLN A 149 -16.48 14.94 31.33
N SER A 150 -17.32 15.62 30.55
CA SER A 150 -18.27 16.63 31.02
C SER A 150 -19.55 16.64 30.20
N ASN A 151 -20.65 17.10 30.81
CA ASN A 151 -21.88 17.41 30.09
C ASN A 151 -21.95 18.89 29.65
N LYS A 152 -20.92 19.69 29.94
CA LYS A 152 -20.76 21.08 29.52
C LYS A 152 -19.71 21.16 28.42
N ASP A 153 -19.87 22.15 27.54
CA ASP A 153 -18.84 22.50 26.55
C ASP A 153 -17.50 22.76 27.25
N LEU A 154 -16.45 22.12 26.75
CA LEU A 154 -15.08 22.23 27.24
C LEU A 154 -14.21 23.10 26.33
N THR A 155 -14.77 23.65 25.25
CA THR A 155 -14.05 24.52 24.32
C THR A 155 -13.38 25.67 25.05
N GLY A 156 -12.09 25.85 24.77
CA GLY A 156 -11.27 26.87 25.42
C GLY A 156 -10.61 26.43 26.72
N THR A 157 -10.88 25.21 27.22
CA THR A 157 -10.12 24.64 28.34
C THR A 157 -8.66 24.53 27.94
N LYS A 158 -7.78 25.17 28.71
CA LYS A 158 -6.35 25.25 28.43
C LYS A 158 -5.64 24.09 29.12
N VAL A 159 -4.81 23.37 28.37
CA VAL A 159 -3.90 22.34 28.88
C VAL A 159 -2.48 22.85 28.74
N GLU A 160 -1.77 22.89 29.86
CA GLU A 160 -0.35 23.23 29.91
C GLU A 160 0.43 22.08 30.54
N SER A 161 1.59 21.77 30.00
CA SER A 161 2.46 20.71 30.51
C SER A 161 3.90 21.15 30.58
N THR A 162 4.68 20.57 31.49
CA THR A 162 6.12 20.87 31.60
C THR A 162 6.96 20.20 30.51
N LYS A 163 6.41 19.20 29.83
CA LYS A 163 7.06 18.43 28.76
C LYS A 163 6.03 18.06 27.68
N PRO A 164 6.47 17.75 26.45
CA PRO A 164 5.57 17.37 25.36
C PRO A 164 4.64 16.21 25.74
N VAL A 165 3.34 16.36 25.44
CA VAL A 165 2.32 15.32 25.67
C VAL A 165 1.36 15.24 24.49
N ALA A 166 0.72 14.09 24.27
CA ALA A 166 -0.33 13.97 23.27
C ALA A 166 -1.68 14.35 23.89
N VAL A 167 -2.45 15.18 23.20
CA VAL A 167 -3.77 15.63 23.65
C VAL A 167 -4.81 15.28 22.58
N PHE A 168 -5.90 14.64 23.00
CA PHE A 168 -7.01 14.23 22.15
C PHE A 168 -8.28 14.91 22.65
N SER A 169 -9.17 15.32 21.74
CA SER A 169 -10.42 16.01 22.10
C SER A 169 -11.58 15.54 21.24
N GLY A 170 -12.80 15.60 21.77
CA GLY A 170 -14.02 15.33 21.00
C GLY A 170 -15.26 15.07 21.86
N ASP A 171 -16.21 14.34 21.28
CA ASP A 171 -17.55 14.12 21.83
C ASP A 171 -17.88 12.62 21.75
N GLN A 172 -18.37 12.03 22.85
CA GLN A 172 -18.67 10.60 22.91
C GLN A 172 -19.84 10.23 21.99
N CYS A 173 -20.87 11.08 21.95
CA CYS A 173 -22.05 10.97 21.09
C CYS A 173 -22.47 12.37 20.61
N ILE A 174 -22.31 12.66 19.33
CA ILE A 174 -22.79 13.89 18.68
C ILE A 174 -23.91 13.55 17.68
N SER A 175 -25.02 14.28 17.74
CA SER A 175 -26.14 14.12 16.81
C SER A 175 -26.51 15.46 16.19
N VAL A 176 -26.16 15.63 14.92
CA VAL A 176 -26.41 16.86 14.15
C VAL A 176 -26.86 16.42 12.76
N PRO A 177 -28.15 16.06 12.51
CA PRO A 177 -29.41 16.23 13.24
C PRO A 177 -29.95 14.89 13.87
N PRO A 178 -31.11 14.84 14.58
CA PRO A 178 -31.33 14.02 15.78
C PRO A 178 -31.57 12.50 15.58
N SER A 179 -31.15 11.89 14.48
CA SER A 179 -31.48 10.47 14.19
C SER A 179 -30.35 9.47 14.43
N ASN A 180 -29.07 9.89 14.44
CA ASN A 180 -27.92 9.02 14.69
C ASN A 180 -26.94 9.67 15.67
N ASP A 181 -26.44 8.88 16.63
CA ASP A 181 -25.31 9.25 17.48
C ASP A 181 -24.00 8.89 16.78
N GLY A 182 -23.08 9.85 16.65
CA GLY A 182 -21.72 9.65 16.13
C GLY A 182 -20.66 9.81 17.21
N HIS A 183 -19.61 9.00 17.19
CA HIS A 183 -18.42 9.19 18.03
C HIS A 183 -17.39 10.00 17.25
N VAL A 184 -16.90 11.11 17.81
CA VAL A 184 -15.88 11.95 17.16
C VAL A 184 -14.72 12.23 18.10
N ASN A 185 -13.49 12.01 17.64
CA ASN A 185 -12.27 12.40 18.35
C ASN A 185 -11.15 12.75 17.36
N GLU A 186 -10.27 13.65 17.76
CA GLU A 186 -9.13 14.09 16.94
C GLU A 186 -7.90 14.33 17.83
N THR A 187 -6.71 14.15 17.26
CA THR A 187 -5.47 14.58 17.90
C THR A 187 -5.33 16.10 17.75
N LEU A 188 -5.13 16.81 18.86
CA LEU A 188 -4.93 18.26 18.82
C LEU A 188 -3.47 18.61 18.53
N TYR A 189 -3.28 19.63 17.69
CA TYR A 189 -1.99 20.24 17.47
C TYR A 189 -1.68 21.25 18.59
N PRO A 190 -0.44 21.29 19.12
CA PRO A 190 -0.07 22.29 20.11
C PRO A 190 -0.06 23.69 19.50
N VAL A 191 -0.21 24.70 20.36
CA VAL A 191 -0.40 26.10 19.94
C VAL A 191 0.74 26.64 19.06
N ASP A 192 1.96 26.14 19.23
CA ASP A 192 3.13 26.51 18.41
C ASP A 192 3.06 25.98 16.95
N LYS A 193 2.08 25.14 16.63
CA LYS A 193 1.82 24.62 15.27
C LYS A 193 0.60 25.25 14.60
N TRP A 194 -0.07 26.20 15.27
CA TRP A 194 -1.24 26.90 14.73
C TRP A 194 -0.84 27.92 13.66
N ALA A 195 -1.79 28.34 12.81
CA ALA A 195 -1.49 29.19 11.66
C ALA A 195 -2.42 30.40 11.55
N HIS A 196 -2.06 31.33 10.67
CA HIS A 196 -2.76 32.60 10.45
C HIS A 196 -3.73 32.56 9.27
N SER A 197 -3.59 31.60 8.37
CA SER A 197 -4.40 31.53 7.15
C SER A 197 -4.89 30.12 6.90
N PHE A 198 -6.17 29.99 6.57
CA PHE A 198 -6.82 28.72 6.27
C PHE A 198 -7.70 28.83 5.04
N ILE A 199 -7.75 27.75 4.29
CA ILE A 199 -8.67 27.58 3.16
C ILE A 199 -9.63 26.47 3.53
N VAL A 200 -10.92 26.76 3.45
CA VAL A 200 -11.97 25.81 3.77
C VAL A 200 -12.89 25.64 2.57
N VAL A 201 -13.17 24.38 2.23
CA VAL A 201 -14.02 24.03 1.09
C VAL A 201 -15.05 23.01 1.55
N PRO A 202 -16.34 23.17 1.19
CA PRO A 202 -17.35 22.15 1.43
C PRO A 202 -16.96 20.81 0.82
N ILE A 203 -16.92 19.76 1.64
CA ILE A 203 -16.55 18.41 1.19
C ILE A 203 -17.62 17.82 0.25
N MET A 204 -18.90 18.15 0.49
CA MET A 204 -20.04 17.77 -0.35
C MET A 204 -21.14 18.82 -0.34
N LYS A 205 -21.87 18.94 -1.46
CA LYS A 205 -23.13 19.70 -1.51
C LYS A 205 -24.20 18.99 -0.68
N LYS A 206 -24.80 19.69 0.27
CA LYS A 206 -25.83 19.20 1.19
C LYS A 206 -26.91 20.24 1.43
N THR A 207 -28.06 19.82 1.93
CA THR A 207 -29.09 20.76 2.41
C THR A 207 -28.81 21.35 3.77
N LYS A 208 -28.10 20.63 4.64
CA LYS A 208 -27.61 21.15 5.92
C LYS A 208 -26.16 21.61 5.78
N ARG A 209 -25.85 22.77 6.38
CA ARG A 209 -24.55 23.42 6.28
C ARG A 209 -23.57 22.80 7.27
N ASP A 210 -22.35 22.56 6.81
CA ASP A 210 -21.24 22.15 7.68
C ASP A 210 -20.78 23.32 8.56
N ILE A 211 -20.16 23.03 9.70
CA ILE A 211 -19.78 24.02 10.71
C ILE A 211 -18.27 24.07 10.80
N ILE A 212 -17.70 25.28 10.82
CA ILE A 212 -16.29 25.54 11.11
C ILE A 212 -16.21 26.25 12.44
N THR A 213 -15.33 25.77 13.30
CA THR A 213 -15.02 26.44 14.55
C THR A 213 -13.60 26.95 14.54
N LEU A 214 -13.45 28.24 14.82
CA LEU A 214 -12.16 28.91 14.98
C LEU A 214 -11.85 29.01 16.46
N VAL A 215 -10.66 28.60 16.88
CA VAL A 215 -10.19 28.74 18.27
C VAL A 215 -8.95 29.63 18.27
N SER A 216 -8.99 30.68 19.09
CA SER A 216 -7.92 31.68 19.13
C SER A 216 -6.84 31.36 20.17
N SER A 217 -5.57 31.54 19.79
CA SER A 217 -4.41 31.40 20.70
C SER A 217 -4.16 32.63 21.56
N GLY A 218 -4.81 33.75 21.27
CA GLY A 218 -4.54 35.03 21.92
C GLY A 218 -5.73 35.99 21.93
N ASN A 219 -5.68 36.97 22.84
CA ASN A 219 -6.72 38.01 22.92
C ASN A 219 -6.71 38.90 21.68
N ASP A 220 -7.86 39.50 21.37
CA ASP A 220 -8.02 40.51 20.32
C ASP A 220 -7.54 40.02 18.94
N THR A 221 -7.84 38.76 18.64
CA THR A 221 -7.53 38.14 17.36
C THR A 221 -8.58 38.58 16.34
N ASN A 222 -8.20 39.52 15.49
CA ASN A 222 -8.97 39.88 14.30
C ASN A 222 -9.01 38.70 13.34
N VAL A 223 -10.22 38.32 12.92
CA VAL A 223 -10.51 37.25 11.97
C VAL A 223 -11.25 37.85 10.78
N ASN A 224 -10.65 37.73 9.61
CA ASN A 224 -11.21 38.18 8.34
C ASN A 224 -11.54 36.95 7.48
N ILE A 225 -12.82 36.79 7.14
CA ILE A 225 -13.32 35.66 6.37
C ILE A 225 -13.80 36.19 5.02
N HIS A 226 -13.14 35.75 3.95
CA HIS A 226 -13.51 36.06 2.58
C HIS A 226 -14.39 34.94 2.02
N THR A 227 -15.58 35.30 1.53
CA THR A 227 -16.52 34.38 0.89
C THR A 227 -17.01 34.94 -0.43
N GLU A 228 -17.61 34.10 -1.29
CA GLU A 228 -18.28 34.58 -2.51
C GLU A 228 -19.50 35.47 -2.22
N GLU A 229 -20.11 35.33 -1.04
CA GLU A 229 -21.29 36.09 -0.60
C GLU A 229 -20.93 37.40 0.14
N GLY A 230 -19.64 37.66 0.40
CA GLY A 230 -19.13 38.86 1.09
C GLY A 230 -18.02 38.59 2.13
N ASN A 231 -17.40 39.65 2.64
CA ASN A 231 -16.39 39.56 3.70
C ASN A 231 -17.03 39.68 5.09
N TRP A 232 -16.58 38.87 6.03
CA TRP A 232 -17.00 38.90 7.43
C TRP A 232 -15.80 39.15 8.34
N GLU A 233 -16.00 39.96 9.37
CA GLU A 233 -14.98 40.22 10.38
C GLU A 233 -15.49 39.78 11.75
N ALA A 234 -14.61 39.17 12.55
CA ALA A 234 -14.89 38.79 13.92
C ALA A 234 -13.67 39.07 14.81
N LEU A 235 -13.92 39.36 16.09
CA LEU A 235 -12.89 39.53 17.10
C LEU A 235 -12.97 38.38 18.09
N LEU A 236 -11.87 37.66 18.28
CA LEU A 236 -11.78 36.53 19.22
C LEU A 236 -10.81 36.82 20.37
N HIS A 237 -11.21 36.43 21.57
CA HIS A 237 -10.34 36.41 22.75
C HIS A 237 -9.60 35.07 22.87
N GLU A 238 -8.53 35.00 23.67
CA GLU A 238 -7.74 33.78 23.89
C GLU A 238 -8.63 32.65 24.42
N GLY A 239 -8.57 31.48 23.79
CA GLY A 239 -9.38 30.31 24.12
C GLY A 239 -10.86 30.42 23.74
N SER A 240 -11.34 31.59 23.29
CA SER A 240 -12.70 31.73 22.76
C SER A 240 -12.82 31.15 21.36
N CYS A 241 -14.05 30.86 20.95
CA CYS A 241 -14.33 30.30 19.64
C CYS A 241 -15.47 31.01 18.90
N ALA A 242 -15.42 30.99 17.56
CA ALA A 242 -16.53 31.38 16.70
C ALA A 242 -16.92 30.22 15.78
N ASN A 243 -18.23 30.01 15.64
CA ASN A 243 -18.82 29.01 14.75
C ASN A 243 -19.34 29.69 13.48
N ILE A 244 -18.96 29.14 12.33
CA ILE A 244 -19.32 29.67 11.01
C ILE A 244 -19.91 28.53 10.18
N THR A 245 -21.00 28.80 9.46
CA THR A 245 -21.57 27.82 8.53
C THR A 245 -20.95 27.96 7.14
N VAL A 246 -20.56 26.85 6.52
CA VAL A 246 -19.93 26.87 5.19
C VAL A 246 -20.99 26.75 4.08
N ASN A 247 -21.06 27.75 3.19
CA ASN A 247 -21.91 27.75 1.99
C ASN A 247 -21.13 27.51 0.69
N GLY A 248 -19.83 27.80 0.69
CA GLY A 248 -18.92 27.75 -0.45
C GLY A 248 -17.48 27.80 0.04
N GLY A 249 -16.51 27.90 -0.85
CA GLY A 249 -15.11 28.02 -0.43
C GLY A 249 -14.88 29.35 0.29
N ILE A 250 -14.19 29.30 1.43
CA ILE A 250 -13.87 30.47 2.26
C ILE A 250 -12.36 30.53 2.54
N ILE A 251 -11.84 31.75 2.62
CA ILE A 251 -10.47 32.02 3.07
C ILE A 251 -10.56 32.74 4.40
N ILE A 252 -9.83 32.24 5.40
CA ILE A 252 -9.77 32.80 6.73
C ILE A 252 -8.37 33.35 6.93
N ASN A 253 -8.27 34.64 7.25
CA ASN A 253 -7.00 35.30 7.60
C ASN A 253 -7.13 35.90 8.99
N THR A 254 -6.13 35.70 9.83
CA THR A 254 -6.15 36.16 11.21
C THR A 254 -4.87 36.91 11.59
N SER A 255 -5.02 37.83 12.53
CA SER A 255 -3.90 38.59 13.10
C SER A 255 -3.01 37.78 14.05
N LYS A 256 -3.53 36.68 14.60
CA LYS A 256 -2.82 35.76 15.50
C LYS A 256 -3.10 34.31 15.11
N PRO A 257 -2.24 33.34 15.50
CA PRO A 257 -2.45 31.94 15.15
C PRO A 257 -3.78 31.42 15.70
N ILE A 258 -4.51 30.69 14.86
CA ILE A 258 -5.75 30.00 15.24
C ILE A 258 -5.67 28.52 14.87
N MET A 259 -6.50 27.72 15.53
CA MET A 259 -6.86 26.38 15.08
C MET A 259 -8.21 26.44 14.41
N VAL A 260 -8.36 25.71 13.29
CA VAL A 260 -9.62 25.62 12.55
C VAL A 260 -10.07 24.17 12.55
N VAL A 261 -11.27 23.93 13.08
CA VAL A 261 -11.87 22.59 13.15
C VAL A 261 -13.10 22.54 12.27
N TYR A 262 -13.18 21.52 11.42
CA TYR A 262 -14.29 21.26 10.51
C TYR A 262 -15.23 20.19 11.09
N LEU A 263 -16.52 20.50 11.21
CA LEU A 263 -17.58 19.53 11.46
C LEU A 263 -18.36 19.23 10.20
N PHE A 264 -18.31 17.97 9.77
CA PHE A 264 -19.21 17.49 8.75
C PHE A 264 -20.55 17.10 9.39
N THR A 265 -21.61 17.83 9.06
CA THR A 265 -22.97 17.59 9.59
C THR A 265 -23.70 16.52 8.81
N SER A 266 -24.59 15.76 9.45
CA SER A 266 -25.42 14.77 8.75
C SER A 266 -26.56 15.43 7.95
N ASP A 267 -26.98 14.83 6.83
CA ASP A 267 -28.02 15.37 5.95
C ASP A 267 -29.14 14.35 5.76
N SER A 268 -30.35 14.70 6.19
CA SER A 268 -31.51 13.81 6.27
C SER A 268 -32.51 14.13 5.16
N LYS A 269 -32.28 13.62 3.93
CA LYS A 269 -33.26 13.72 2.82
C LYS A 269 -34.03 12.43 2.53
N SER A 270 -33.70 11.33 3.19
CA SER A 270 -34.39 10.04 3.03
C SER A 270 -34.40 9.29 4.35
N LEU A 271 -35.53 8.65 4.67
CA LEU A 271 -35.71 7.75 5.81
C LEU A 271 -34.79 6.50 5.75
N VAL A 272 -33.96 6.35 4.72
CA VAL A 272 -33.15 5.14 4.45
C VAL A 272 -31.62 5.42 4.36
N SER A 273 -31.15 6.67 4.28
CA SER A 273 -29.69 6.96 4.29
C SER A 273 -29.34 8.08 5.26
N THR A 274 -28.86 7.72 6.45
CA THR A 274 -28.27 8.66 7.41
C THR A 274 -26.75 8.62 7.25
N ARG A 275 -26.12 9.80 7.08
CA ARG A 275 -24.66 9.92 6.96
C ARG A 275 -24.05 10.17 8.34
N ASP A 276 -22.89 9.57 8.63
CA ASP A 276 -22.21 9.77 9.91
C ASP A 276 -21.56 11.15 10.01
N THR A 277 -21.57 11.73 11.22
CA THR A 277 -20.93 13.01 11.55
C THR A 277 -19.46 12.75 11.87
N PHE A 278 -18.54 13.55 11.31
CA PHE A 278 -17.10 13.46 11.62
C PHE A 278 -16.50 14.85 11.84
N MET A 279 -15.40 14.87 12.58
CA MET A 279 -14.60 16.06 12.90
C MET A 279 -13.22 15.93 12.25
N MET A 280 -12.62 17.05 11.83
CA MET A 280 -11.25 17.09 11.33
C MET A 280 -10.60 18.45 11.63
N THR A 281 -9.35 18.45 12.08
CA THR A 281 -8.54 19.68 12.15
C THR A 281 -7.99 20.02 10.77
N LEU A 282 -8.16 21.27 10.31
CA LEU A 282 -7.74 21.66 8.96
C LEU A 282 -6.24 21.95 8.87
N ILE A 283 -5.68 21.65 7.70
CA ILE A 283 -4.28 21.89 7.38
C ILE A 283 -4.16 23.27 6.72
N PRO A 284 -3.35 24.19 7.27
CA PRO A 284 -3.18 25.50 6.67
C PRO A 284 -2.31 25.44 5.40
N PRO A 285 -2.46 26.39 4.45
CA PRO A 285 -1.76 26.36 3.17
C PRO A 285 -0.24 26.35 3.25
N ALA A 286 0.32 26.82 4.36
CA ALA A 286 1.76 26.76 4.64
C ALA A 286 2.34 25.33 4.66
N PHE A 287 1.49 24.31 4.88
CA PHE A 287 1.88 22.90 4.85
C PHE A 287 1.48 22.18 3.56
N PHE A 288 1.10 22.93 2.52
CA PHE A 288 0.86 22.33 1.21
C PHE A 288 2.17 21.79 0.64
N SER A 289 2.11 20.61 0.02
CA SER A 289 3.25 19.93 -0.56
C SER A 289 3.07 19.84 -2.06
N ASN A 290 4.17 19.72 -2.79
CA ASN A 290 4.14 19.36 -4.21
C ASN A 290 4.05 17.84 -4.41
N TYR A 291 4.08 17.06 -3.32
CA TYR A 291 4.01 15.60 -3.37
C TYR A 291 3.34 15.02 -2.12
N PHE A 292 2.45 14.05 -2.31
CA PHE A 292 1.89 13.22 -1.25
C PHE A 292 1.81 11.76 -1.69
N MET A 293 2.08 10.87 -0.75
CA MET A 293 1.77 9.44 -0.85
C MET A 293 0.66 9.13 0.16
N PHE A 294 -0.38 8.43 -0.26
CA PHE A 294 -1.51 8.08 0.61
C PHE A 294 -2.14 6.75 0.25
N MET A 295 -2.98 6.21 1.14
CA MET A 295 -3.67 4.94 0.97
C MET A 295 -5.19 5.13 0.92
N THR A 296 -5.87 4.40 0.06
CA THR A 296 -7.33 4.26 0.00
C THR A 296 -7.79 2.96 0.67
N LEU A 297 -9.08 2.86 1.00
CA LEU A 297 -9.66 1.71 1.69
C LEU A 297 -10.49 0.83 0.75
N ASP A 298 -10.42 -0.48 0.94
CA ASP A 298 -11.25 -1.43 0.20
C ASP A 298 -12.72 -1.36 0.61
N ASN A 299 -13.62 -1.61 -0.34
CA ASN A 299 -15.08 -1.74 -0.14
C ASN A 299 -15.81 -0.48 0.33
N VAL A 300 -15.19 0.70 0.21
CA VAL A 300 -15.82 2.01 0.43
C VAL A 300 -15.51 2.93 -0.74
N PHE A 301 -16.40 3.85 -1.08
CA PHE A 301 -16.14 4.84 -2.11
C PHE A 301 -15.06 5.83 -1.63
N ASN A 302 -13.88 5.81 -2.23
CA ASN A 302 -12.76 6.67 -1.85
C ASN A 302 -12.77 7.97 -2.65
N TYR A 303 -12.55 9.09 -1.95
CA TYR A 303 -12.43 10.41 -2.56
C TYR A 303 -11.21 11.13 -2.00
N ILE A 304 -10.61 11.98 -2.85
CA ILE A 304 -9.59 12.95 -2.45
C ILE A 304 -10.02 14.34 -2.90
N LEU A 305 -9.91 15.33 -2.02
CA LEU A 305 -10.10 16.74 -2.32
C LEU A 305 -8.73 17.40 -2.37
N VAL A 306 -8.36 17.93 -3.53
CA VAL A 306 -7.12 18.64 -3.80
C VAL A 306 -7.40 20.14 -3.79
N ILE A 307 -6.70 20.90 -2.96
CA ILE A 307 -6.81 22.36 -2.89
C ILE A 307 -5.50 22.98 -3.38
N SER A 308 -5.56 23.80 -4.41
CA SER A 308 -4.39 24.44 -5.03
C SER A 308 -4.73 25.87 -5.44
N SER A 309 -3.75 26.74 -5.64
CA SER A 309 -4.01 28.07 -6.21
C SER A 309 -4.47 27.93 -7.68
N GLY A 310 -5.36 28.81 -8.13
CA GLY A 310 -6.14 28.65 -9.37
C GLY A 310 -5.35 28.51 -10.67
N GLN A 311 -4.09 28.94 -10.69
CA GLN A 311 -3.16 28.81 -11.82
C GLN A 311 -2.32 27.52 -11.78
N ASN A 312 -2.28 26.84 -10.64
CA ASN A 312 -1.31 25.79 -10.31
C ASN A 312 -1.92 24.37 -10.25
N SER A 313 -3.22 24.23 -10.48
CA SER A 313 -3.84 22.90 -10.58
C SER A 313 -3.50 22.19 -11.88
N ALA A 314 -3.15 22.95 -12.93
CA ALA A 314 -2.76 22.44 -14.23
C ALA A 314 -1.35 21.82 -14.14
N GLY A 315 -1.28 20.50 -14.08
CA GLY A 315 -0.01 19.77 -13.95
C GLY A 315 0.07 18.87 -12.72
N ILE A 316 -0.93 18.92 -11.82
CA ILE A 316 -1.03 17.93 -10.75
C ILE A 316 -1.28 16.55 -11.39
N LYS A 317 -0.45 15.59 -11.02
CA LYS A 317 -0.47 14.21 -11.49
C LYS A 317 -0.80 13.30 -10.31
N LEU A 318 -1.86 12.52 -10.42
CA LEU A 318 -2.21 11.44 -9.51
C LEU A 318 -1.82 10.10 -10.17
N ASP A 319 -1.06 9.27 -9.49
CA ASP A 319 -0.44 8.03 -9.96
C ASP A 319 0.29 8.18 -11.29
N ARG A 320 0.99 9.33 -11.43
CA ARG A 320 1.71 9.76 -12.64
C ARG A 320 0.80 10.07 -13.84
N ALA A 321 -0.53 10.11 -13.66
CA ALA A 321 -1.51 10.51 -14.64
C ALA A 321 -2.10 11.91 -14.31
N PRO A 322 -2.42 12.76 -15.31
CA PRO A 322 -3.05 14.06 -15.04
C PRO A 322 -4.43 13.90 -14.37
N LEU A 323 -4.84 14.84 -13.50
CA LEU A 323 -6.10 14.69 -12.74
C LEU A 323 -7.36 14.47 -13.59
N ASN A 324 -7.38 14.93 -14.85
CA ASN A 324 -8.52 14.77 -15.75
C ASN A 324 -8.77 13.33 -16.22
N THR A 325 -7.87 12.38 -15.91
CA THR A 325 -8.09 10.95 -16.15
C THR A 325 -9.01 10.31 -15.12
N TYR A 326 -9.28 11.02 -14.02
CA TYR A 326 -10.16 10.58 -12.95
C TYR A 326 -11.51 11.30 -13.02
N PRO A 327 -12.60 10.74 -12.47
CA PRO A 327 -13.84 11.48 -12.30
C PRO A 327 -13.60 12.62 -11.31
N ILE A 328 -13.64 13.86 -11.81
CA ILE A 328 -13.37 15.07 -11.04
C ILE A 328 -14.58 16.00 -10.96
N GLU A 329 -14.76 16.63 -9.80
CA GLU A 329 -15.62 17.78 -9.58
C GLU A 329 -14.73 18.98 -9.25
N ASN A 330 -14.66 19.93 -10.18
CA ASN A 330 -13.87 21.15 -9.99
C ASN A 330 -14.76 22.29 -9.49
N SER A 331 -14.23 23.03 -8.54
CA SER A 331 -14.79 24.30 -8.08
C SER A 331 -13.65 25.31 -7.93
N THR A 332 -13.93 26.56 -8.26
CA THR A 332 -12.99 27.67 -8.09
C THR A 332 -13.64 28.72 -7.21
N PHE A 333 -12.90 29.24 -6.25
CA PHE A 333 -13.38 30.30 -5.35
C PHE A 333 -12.17 31.13 -4.94
N VAL A 334 -12.33 32.46 -4.92
CA VAL A 334 -11.35 33.41 -4.37
C VAL A 334 -9.88 33.10 -4.77
N GLY A 335 -9.64 32.79 -6.06
CA GLY A 335 -8.28 32.52 -6.57
C GLY A 335 -7.70 31.13 -6.27
N PHE A 336 -8.47 30.22 -5.67
CA PHE A 336 -8.12 28.82 -5.44
C PHE A 336 -9.00 27.87 -6.27
N SER A 337 -8.42 26.72 -6.60
CA SER A 337 -9.06 25.57 -7.23
C SER A 337 -9.17 24.44 -6.23
N ALA A 338 -10.40 23.97 -6.01
CA ALA A 338 -10.71 22.76 -5.29
C ALA A 338 -11.18 21.68 -6.25
N ILE A 339 -10.43 20.60 -6.32
CA ILE A 339 -10.63 19.48 -7.24
C ILE A 339 -10.92 18.25 -6.41
N LYS A 340 -12.18 17.82 -6.40
CA LYS A 340 -12.57 16.57 -5.78
C LYS A 340 -12.46 15.45 -6.80
N ILE A 341 -11.84 14.35 -6.43
CA ILE A 341 -11.51 13.23 -7.29
C ILE A 341 -12.08 11.96 -6.67
N TYR A 342 -12.80 11.17 -7.46
CA TYR A 342 -13.24 9.84 -7.06
C TYR A 342 -12.19 8.79 -7.43
N LEU A 343 -11.69 8.05 -6.44
CA LEU A 343 -10.60 7.09 -6.56
C LEU A 343 -11.06 5.63 -6.71
N GLY A 344 -12.36 5.37 -6.61
CA GLY A 344 -12.91 4.02 -6.71
C GLY A 344 -13.19 3.35 -5.35
N GLU A 345 -13.51 2.06 -5.39
CA GLU A 345 -13.85 1.25 -4.20
C GLU A 345 -12.74 0.28 -3.77
N THR A 346 -11.56 0.37 -4.38
CA THR A 346 -10.39 -0.45 -4.08
C THR A 346 -9.43 0.30 -3.19
N GLY A 347 -8.92 -0.38 -2.18
CA GLY A 347 -7.82 0.09 -1.36
C GLY A 347 -6.50 -0.08 -2.09
N GLY A 348 -5.61 0.90 -1.93
CA GLY A 348 -4.36 0.92 -2.65
C GLY A 348 -3.53 2.15 -2.34
N ARG A 349 -2.27 2.10 -2.74
CA ARG A 349 -1.34 3.21 -2.59
C ARG A 349 -1.46 4.14 -3.77
N HIS A 350 -1.53 5.43 -3.48
CA HIS A 350 -1.60 6.49 -4.45
C HIS A 350 -0.50 7.53 -4.23
N PHE A 351 -0.12 8.18 -5.32
CA PHE A 351 0.86 9.26 -5.35
C PHE A 351 0.28 10.44 -6.06
N ILE A 352 0.22 11.59 -5.41
CA ILE A 352 -0.17 12.84 -6.06
C ILE A 352 0.98 13.81 -6.02
N SER A 353 1.32 14.40 -7.15
CA SER A 353 2.55 15.18 -7.32
C SER A 353 2.35 16.32 -8.31
N HIS A 354 3.13 17.38 -8.17
CA HIS A 354 3.25 18.46 -9.13
C HIS A 354 4.72 18.90 -9.19
N ASP A 355 5.19 19.29 -10.37
CA ASP A 355 6.60 19.59 -10.62
C ASP A 355 7.10 20.81 -9.79
N SER A 356 6.28 21.85 -9.61
CA SER A 356 6.64 23.05 -8.83
C SER A 356 5.57 23.63 -7.88
N ALA A 357 4.30 23.25 -8.01
CA ALA A 357 3.22 23.84 -7.23
C ALA A 357 2.89 23.04 -5.97
N HIS A 358 2.62 23.76 -4.89
CA HIS A 358 2.15 23.21 -3.63
C HIS A 358 0.62 23.16 -3.60
N PHE A 359 0.08 22.04 -3.15
CA PHE A 359 -1.34 21.82 -2.95
C PHE A 359 -1.59 21.05 -1.64
N GLY A 360 -2.81 21.13 -1.12
CA GLY A 360 -3.26 20.36 0.03
C GLY A 360 -4.17 19.22 -0.40
N ILE A 361 -4.18 18.13 0.34
CA ILE A 361 -5.08 17.00 0.08
C ILE A 361 -5.88 16.61 1.32
N TYR A 362 -7.14 16.26 1.11
CA TYR A 362 -8.02 15.67 2.13
C TYR A 362 -8.64 14.39 1.59
N ILE A 363 -8.55 13.30 2.35
CA ILE A 363 -9.05 11.98 1.94
C ILE A 363 -10.29 11.65 2.76
N PHE A 364 -11.36 11.22 2.09
CA PHE A 364 -12.58 10.82 2.76
C PHE A 364 -13.25 9.67 2.02
N VAL A 365 -14.02 8.87 2.77
CA VAL A 365 -14.66 7.67 2.25
C VAL A 365 -16.17 7.72 2.46
N ARG A 366 -16.92 7.08 1.57
CA ARG A 366 -18.37 6.88 1.72
C ARG A 366 -18.68 5.39 1.72
N VAL A 367 -19.37 4.92 2.76
CA VAL A 367 -19.81 3.53 2.87
C VAL A 367 -20.99 3.29 1.92
N ARG A 368 -21.09 2.06 1.41
CA ARG A 368 -22.11 1.66 0.43
C ARG A 368 -23.50 1.69 1.07
N ASP A 369 -24.29 2.71 0.77
CA ASP A 369 -25.73 2.69 1.04
C ASP A 369 -26.39 1.69 0.07
N GLU A 370 -27.38 0.93 0.53
CA GLU A 370 -28.23 0.07 -0.30
C GLU A 370 -28.92 0.82 -1.48
N PRO A 371 -29.43 0.12 -2.51
CA PRO A 371 -29.16 0.42 -3.90
C PRO A 371 -30.00 1.58 -4.48
N ILE A 372 -29.35 2.45 -5.26
CA ILE A 372 -30.01 3.28 -6.29
C ILE A 372 -29.35 3.00 -7.64
N ARG A 373 -30.16 2.62 -8.62
CA ARG A 373 -29.78 2.20 -9.99
C ARG A 373 -28.89 3.26 -10.68
N PRO A 374 -27.79 2.88 -11.36
CA PRO A 374 -27.07 3.79 -12.22
C PRO A 374 -27.77 3.94 -13.58
N GLN A 375 -27.98 5.20 -13.97
CA GLN A 375 -28.10 5.62 -15.36
C GLN A 375 -26.81 5.27 -16.12
N ILE A 376 -27.01 4.88 -17.37
CA ILE A 376 -26.05 4.27 -18.28
C ILE A 376 -25.02 5.31 -18.75
N GLY A 377 -23.74 4.90 -18.79
CA GLY A 377 -22.83 5.33 -19.86
C GLY A 377 -21.49 5.94 -19.45
N LYS A 378 -20.49 5.11 -19.15
CA LYS A 378 -19.36 4.77 -20.06
C LYS A 378 -18.36 3.85 -19.34
N ARG A 379 -17.81 2.93 -20.14
CA ARG A 379 -17.12 1.69 -19.73
C ARG A 379 -15.67 1.91 -19.26
N PRO A 380 -15.10 0.90 -18.56
CA PRO A 380 -13.93 0.97 -17.69
C PRO A 380 -12.65 0.35 -18.29
N ALA A 381 -11.56 0.40 -17.50
CA ALA A 381 -10.60 -0.69 -17.18
C ALA A 381 -9.11 -0.24 -17.29
N PRO A 382 -8.12 -1.09 -16.90
CA PRO A 382 -7.98 -1.95 -15.68
C PRO A 382 -6.75 -1.67 -14.75
N ILE A 383 -6.42 -2.64 -13.89
CA ILE A 383 -5.62 -2.72 -12.63
C ILE A 383 -4.26 -3.46 -12.91
N SER A 384 -3.12 -3.28 -12.20
CA SER A 384 -2.73 -4.06 -11.00
C SER A 384 -1.26 -3.91 -10.54
N SER A 385 -0.93 -4.34 -9.31
CA SER A 385 -0.07 -5.54 -9.12
C SER A 385 -0.09 -6.08 -7.66
N SER A 386 -0.88 -7.12 -7.44
CA SER A 386 -0.53 -8.23 -6.54
C SER A 386 -0.21 -9.43 -7.43
N GLN A 387 0.98 -10.04 -7.29
CA GLN A 387 1.45 -11.08 -8.19
C GLN A 387 0.40 -12.17 -8.42
N THR A 388 0.04 -12.34 -9.69
CA THR A 388 -0.92 -13.28 -10.25
C THR A 388 -0.21 -14.56 -10.68
N LEU A 389 -0.81 -15.73 -10.45
CA LEU A 389 -0.30 -17.02 -10.94
C LEU A 389 -0.43 -17.20 -12.46
N THR A 390 -1.26 -16.39 -13.12
CA THR A 390 -1.67 -16.53 -14.54
C THR A 390 -1.20 -15.38 -15.43
N SER A 391 -0.69 -14.30 -14.83
CA SER A 391 -0.10 -13.18 -15.57
C SER A 391 1.23 -12.77 -14.95
N GLY A 392 2.16 -12.32 -15.78
CA GLY A 392 3.50 -11.94 -15.37
C GLY A 392 4.31 -11.38 -16.54
N ARG A 393 5.62 -11.21 -16.31
CA ARG A 393 6.53 -10.52 -17.24
C ARG A 393 7.57 -11.40 -17.93
N ARG A 394 7.67 -12.66 -17.48
CA ARG A 394 8.61 -13.64 -18.01
C ARG A 394 7.93 -15.00 -18.01
N PHE A 395 8.00 -15.70 -19.13
CA PHE A 395 7.46 -17.04 -19.34
C PHE A 395 8.54 -17.90 -20.00
N SER A 396 8.48 -19.20 -19.74
CA SER A 396 9.28 -20.20 -20.44
C SER A 396 8.43 -21.41 -20.77
N LEU A 397 8.42 -21.80 -22.04
CA LEU A 397 7.58 -22.88 -22.53
C LEU A 397 8.27 -23.65 -23.66
N ALA A 398 7.64 -24.74 -24.08
CA ALA A 398 7.97 -25.47 -25.30
C ALA A 398 6.71 -26.07 -25.91
N PHE A 399 6.76 -26.39 -27.20
CA PHE A 399 5.68 -27.06 -27.92
C PHE A 399 5.95 -28.57 -27.94
N LEU A 400 5.10 -29.36 -27.27
CA LEU A 400 5.16 -30.82 -27.32
C LEU A 400 4.98 -31.30 -28.77
N GLU A 401 5.52 -32.48 -29.08
CA GLU A 401 5.42 -33.04 -30.42
C GLU A 401 3.97 -33.33 -30.80
N ASN A 402 3.55 -32.79 -31.95
CA ASN A 402 2.26 -33.08 -32.56
C ASN A 402 2.43 -34.16 -33.64
N ALA A 403 1.43 -35.01 -33.84
CA ALA A 403 1.42 -35.97 -34.94
C ALA A 403 1.45 -35.29 -36.33
N ASP A 404 0.92 -34.07 -36.44
CA ASP A 404 1.07 -33.24 -37.63
C ASP A 404 2.33 -32.36 -37.54
N SER A 405 3.37 -32.76 -38.27
CA SER A 405 4.64 -32.00 -38.38
C SER A 405 4.48 -30.58 -38.98
N SER A 406 3.32 -30.27 -39.57
CA SER A 406 2.98 -28.97 -40.13
C SER A 406 2.09 -28.10 -39.21
N ALA A 407 1.93 -28.50 -37.95
CA ALA A 407 1.17 -27.76 -36.94
C ALA A 407 1.60 -26.29 -36.84
N VAL A 408 0.62 -25.38 -36.73
CA VAL A 408 0.89 -23.96 -36.53
C VAL A 408 1.06 -23.72 -35.03
N LEU A 409 2.20 -23.12 -34.67
CA LEU A 409 2.57 -22.86 -33.28
C LEU A 409 2.31 -21.39 -32.96
N THR A 410 1.30 -21.14 -32.14
CA THR A 410 0.75 -19.79 -31.92
C THR A 410 0.75 -19.40 -30.45
N MET A 411 1.14 -18.16 -30.18
CA MET A 411 1.10 -17.53 -28.86
C MET A 411 0.17 -16.31 -28.91
N HIS A 412 -0.93 -16.37 -28.19
CA HIS A 412 -1.84 -15.25 -27.98
C HIS A 412 -1.44 -14.50 -26.72
N VAL A 413 -0.93 -13.29 -26.91
CA VAL A 413 -0.55 -12.39 -25.84
C VAL A 413 -1.71 -11.47 -25.51
N VAL A 414 -2.10 -11.42 -24.24
CA VAL A 414 -3.22 -10.62 -23.74
C VAL A 414 -2.69 -9.52 -22.83
N THR A 415 -2.94 -8.26 -23.21
CA THR A 415 -2.55 -7.08 -22.44
C THR A 415 -3.70 -6.52 -21.57
N TYR A 416 -3.33 -5.84 -20.49
CA TYR A 416 -4.23 -5.21 -19.54
C TYR A 416 -4.37 -3.71 -19.82
N ASP A 417 -4.10 -2.82 -18.87
CA ASP A 417 -4.33 -1.37 -18.95
C ASP A 417 -3.22 -0.58 -19.62
N ARG A 418 -2.08 -1.23 -19.85
CA ARG A 418 -0.88 -0.58 -20.37
C ARG A 418 -0.46 -1.18 -21.71
N PRO A 419 0.07 -0.37 -22.64
CA PRO A 419 0.78 -0.90 -23.79
C PRO A 419 2.01 -1.66 -23.31
N THR A 420 2.40 -2.70 -24.04
CA THR A 420 3.42 -3.64 -23.61
C THR A 420 4.31 -4.02 -24.77
N VAL A 421 5.62 -4.00 -24.56
CA VAL A 421 6.60 -4.55 -25.49
C VAL A 421 6.90 -5.98 -25.09
N VAL A 422 6.68 -6.92 -26.01
CA VAL A 422 6.83 -8.36 -25.77
C VAL A 422 7.90 -8.91 -26.68
N ARG A 423 8.91 -9.58 -26.11
CA ARG A 423 10.00 -10.24 -26.83
C ARG A 423 9.93 -11.75 -26.66
N VAL A 424 9.95 -12.46 -27.79
CA VAL A 424 10.00 -13.92 -27.87
C VAL A 424 11.39 -14.31 -28.39
N SER A 425 12.09 -15.15 -27.64
CA SER A 425 13.43 -15.64 -27.95
C SER A 425 13.49 -17.17 -27.89
N ILE A 426 14.06 -17.79 -28.93
CA ILE A 426 14.30 -19.23 -29.03
C ILE A 426 15.74 -19.43 -29.53
N PRO A 427 16.57 -20.26 -28.88
CA PRO A 427 17.94 -20.46 -29.30
C PRO A 427 18.11 -21.26 -30.59
N ASP A 428 17.34 -22.35 -30.77
CA ASP A 428 17.54 -23.29 -31.88
C ASP A 428 16.23 -23.88 -32.44
N PRO A 429 15.92 -23.70 -33.75
CA PRO A 429 16.53 -22.71 -34.62
C PRO A 429 16.39 -21.28 -34.03
N PRO A 430 17.33 -20.37 -34.29
CA PRO A 430 17.31 -19.05 -33.67
C PRO A 430 16.09 -18.24 -34.14
N TYR A 431 15.31 -17.76 -33.17
CA TYR A 431 14.18 -16.87 -33.39
C TYR A 431 14.19 -15.79 -32.31
N ASP A 432 14.18 -14.52 -32.73
CA ASP A 432 14.09 -13.38 -31.81
C ASP A 432 13.21 -12.30 -32.44
N ARG A 433 12.08 -12.01 -31.80
CA ARG A 433 11.12 -11.00 -32.26
C ARG A 433 10.56 -10.23 -31.08
N SER A 434 10.53 -8.92 -31.22
CA SER A 434 9.82 -8.02 -30.31
C SER A 434 8.62 -7.38 -30.99
N VAL A 435 7.50 -7.27 -30.28
CA VAL A 435 6.25 -6.66 -30.77
C VAL A 435 5.74 -5.70 -29.70
N SER A 436 5.39 -4.48 -30.11
CA SER A 436 4.67 -3.54 -29.26
C SER A 436 3.17 -3.79 -29.41
N ILE A 437 2.49 -4.02 -28.29
CA ILE A 437 1.07 -4.32 -28.23
C ILE A 437 0.39 -3.19 -27.47
N SER A 438 -0.69 -2.63 -28.03
CA SER A 438 -1.45 -1.55 -27.37
C SER A 438 -2.12 -2.05 -26.08
N ALA A 439 -2.40 -1.13 -25.15
CA ALA A 439 -3.23 -1.43 -23.99
C ALA A 439 -4.58 -2.02 -24.40
N ASN A 440 -5.12 -2.88 -23.53
CA ASN A 440 -6.42 -3.55 -23.67
C ASN A 440 -6.56 -4.31 -25.00
N SER A 441 -5.46 -4.81 -25.54
CA SER A 441 -5.38 -5.46 -26.83
C SER A 441 -4.84 -6.88 -26.72
N THR A 442 -4.87 -7.59 -27.85
CA THR A 442 -4.29 -8.91 -28.00
C THR A 442 -3.38 -8.91 -29.21
N ALA A 443 -2.33 -9.71 -29.17
CA ALA A 443 -1.49 -9.97 -30.33
C ALA A 443 -1.25 -11.46 -30.49
N THR A 444 -1.09 -11.88 -31.73
CA THR A 444 -0.81 -13.26 -32.09
C THR A 444 0.61 -13.34 -32.62
N MET A 445 1.42 -14.20 -32.03
CA MET A 445 2.79 -14.46 -32.46
C MET A 445 2.89 -15.91 -32.93
N THR A 446 3.30 -16.10 -34.18
CA THR A 446 3.43 -17.43 -34.77
C THR A 446 4.90 -17.78 -34.94
N VAL A 447 5.26 -19.02 -34.59
CA VAL A 447 6.59 -19.58 -34.83
C VAL A 447 6.49 -20.79 -35.76
N ASN A 448 7.57 -21.08 -36.48
CA ASN A 448 7.60 -22.20 -37.44
C ASN A 448 7.55 -23.54 -36.69
N SER A 449 6.91 -24.56 -37.29
CA SER A 449 6.82 -25.91 -36.74
C SER A 449 8.17 -26.57 -36.44
N THR A 450 9.28 -26.07 -37.01
CA THR A 450 10.66 -26.48 -36.66
C THR A 450 11.02 -26.32 -35.18
N HIS A 451 10.33 -25.44 -34.44
CA HIS A 451 10.54 -25.21 -33.01
C HIS A 451 9.77 -26.20 -32.12
N MET A 452 8.97 -27.09 -32.70
CA MET A 452 8.30 -28.19 -31.99
C MET A 452 9.33 -29.21 -31.50
N LEU A 453 9.10 -29.78 -30.31
CA LEU A 453 9.90 -30.89 -29.80
C LEU A 453 9.68 -32.15 -30.64
N SER A 454 10.62 -33.10 -30.59
CA SER A 454 10.48 -34.39 -31.26
C SER A 454 11.21 -35.50 -30.50
N GLY A 455 10.53 -36.62 -30.32
CA GLY A 455 11.06 -37.83 -29.68
C GLY A 455 11.52 -37.60 -28.24
N ASN A 456 12.50 -38.42 -27.83
CA ASN A 456 13.08 -38.46 -26.49
C ASN A 456 14.44 -37.76 -26.44
N GLN A 457 14.49 -36.46 -26.77
CA GLN A 457 15.75 -35.73 -26.95
C GLN A 457 15.83 -34.46 -26.11
N ILE A 458 17.05 -34.13 -25.68
CA ILE A 458 17.41 -32.81 -25.14
C ILE A 458 17.68 -31.88 -26.33
N THR A 459 17.05 -30.71 -26.35
CA THR A 459 17.16 -29.72 -27.42
C THR A 459 17.23 -28.30 -26.85
N ASN A 460 17.75 -27.33 -27.61
CA ASN A 460 17.79 -25.91 -27.22
C ASN A 460 16.55 -25.14 -27.71
N LYS A 461 15.39 -25.76 -27.62
CA LYS A 461 14.10 -25.24 -28.13
C LYS A 461 13.26 -24.52 -27.06
N ALA A 462 13.84 -24.18 -25.91
CA ALA A 462 13.11 -23.43 -24.88
C ALA A 462 12.71 -22.05 -25.42
N ILE A 463 11.43 -21.73 -25.34
CA ILE A 463 10.88 -20.45 -25.76
C ILE A 463 10.80 -19.56 -24.54
N THR A 464 11.53 -18.44 -24.57
CA THR A 464 11.47 -17.42 -23.53
C THR A 464 10.65 -16.24 -24.02
N VAL A 465 9.60 -15.88 -23.29
CA VAL A 465 8.78 -14.69 -23.55
C VAL A 465 9.01 -13.69 -22.42
N THR A 466 9.34 -12.46 -22.75
CA THR A 466 9.56 -11.37 -21.78
C THR A 466 8.74 -10.14 -22.14
N SER A 467 8.30 -9.38 -21.13
CA SER A 467 7.55 -8.14 -21.30
C SER A 467 7.89 -7.10 -20.25
N ASP A 468 7.67 -5.83 -20.58
CA ASP A 468 7.87 -4.69 -19.66
C ASP A 468 6.71 -4.47 -18.69
N GLU A 469 5.51 -4.94 -19.03
CA GLU A 469 4.31 -4.99 -18.18
C GLU A 469 3.72 -6.40 -18.09
N ASP A 470 2.80 -6.63 -17.14
CA ASP A 470 2.18 -7.95 -16.94
C ASP A 470 1.29 -8.33 -18.13
N ILE A 471 1.46 -9.56 -18.65
CA ILE A 471 0.64 -10.14 -19.71
C ILE A 471 0.09 -11.50 -19.28
N SER A 472 -1.00 -11.95 -19.91
CA SER A 472 -1.35 -13.38 -19.94
C SER A 472 -0.92 -13.97 -21.28
N LEU A 473 -0.46 -15.22 -21.26
CA LEU A 473 0.02 -15.92 -22.45
C LEU A 473 -0.77 -17.21 -22.65
N VAL A 474 -1.59 -17.24 -23.70
CA VAL A 474 -2.38 -18.41 -24.10
C VAL A 474 -1.73 -19.02 -25.33
N VAL A 475 -1.42 -20.30 -25.28
CA VAL A 475 -0.70 -21.01 -26.35
C VAL A 475 -1.70 -21.85 -27.12
N LEU A 476 -1.63 -21.80 -28.45
CA LEU A 476 -2.41 -22.64 -29.34
C LEU A 476 -1.47 -23.43 -30.24
N ILE A 477 -1.68 -24.75 -30.26
CA ILE A 477 -0.90 -25.69 -31.05
C ILE A 477 -1.85 -26.38 -32.01
N GLY A 478 -1.59 -26.33 -33.31
CA GLY A 478 -2.27 -27.19 -34.25
C GLY A 478 -2.58 -26.56 -35.59
N LYS A 479 -3.08 -27.39 -36.49
CA LYS A 479 -3.63 -27.02 -37.79
C LYS A 479 -4.67 -28.06 -38.15
N SER A 480 -5.89 -27.62 -38.51
CA SER A 480 -7.03 -28.47 -38.92
C SER A 480 -7.07 -29.88 -38.30
N LYS A 481 -7.85 -30.06 -37.23
CA LYS A 481 -8.13 -31.34 -36.52
C LYS A 481 -7.10 -31.81 -35.46
N THR A 482 -6.09 -31.01 -35.14
CA THR A 482 -5.07 -31.27 -34.09
C THR A 482 -4.92 -30.07 -33.14
N TYR A 483 -6.02 -29.38 -32.85
CA TYR A 483 -6.02 -28.13 -32.08
C TYR A 483 -5.95 -28.42 -30.59
N ASP A 484 -5.08 -27.72 -29.88
CA ASP A 484 -5.20 -27.59 -28.44
C ASP A 484 -4.75 -26.21 -27.95
N THR A 485 -5.14 -25.87 -26.73
CA THR A 485 -4.80 -24.60 -26.09
C THR A 485 -4.55 -24.80 -24.61
N PHE A 486 -3.52 -24.15 -24.08
CA PHE A 486 -3.30 -24.06 -22.65
C PHE A 486 -2.89 -22.66 -22.21
N LEU A 487 -3.09 -22.36 -20.92
CA LEU A 487 -2.62 -21.13 -20.29
C LEU A 487 -1.18 -21.33 -19.81
N THR A 488 -0.26 -20.48 -20.24
CA THR A 488 1.13 -20.57 -19.80
C THR A 488 1.33 -19.90 -18.45
N LEU A 489 1.98 -20.59 -17.52
CA LEU A 489 2.36 -20.05 -16.22
C LEU A 489 3.58 -19.12 -16.34
N PRO A 490 3.60 -17.98 -15.64
CA PRO A 490 4.78 -17.11 -15.59
C PRO A 490 5.91 -17.81 -14.82
N PHE A 491 7.14 -17.39 -15.07
CA PHE A 491 8.35 -17.93 -14.46
C PHE A 491 8.31 -17.94 -12.93
N THR A 492 7.64 -16.95 -12.32
CA THR A 492 7.42 -16.85 -10.86
C THR A 492 6.53 -17.95 -10.28
N SER A 493 5.81 -18.69 -11.12
CA SER A 493 4.90 -19.78 -10.73
C SER A 493 5.54 -21.16 -10.83
N PHE A 494 6.75 -21.29 -11.36
CA PHE A 494 7.47 -22.56 -11.48
C PHE A 494 7.91 -23.09 -10.11
N GLY A 495 8.14 -24.40 -10.03
CA GLY A 495 8.49 -25.10 -8.81
C GLY A 495 9.41 -26.28 -9.10
N THR A 496 9.64 -27.11 -8.08
CA THR A 496 10.67 -28.15 -8.10
C THR A 496 10.15 -29.58 -8.04
N LYS A 497 8.84 -29.77 -7.87
CA LYS A 497 8.22 -31.09 -7.75
C LYS A 497 6.92 -31.13 -8.55
N TYR A 498 6.77 -32.14 -9.41
CA TYR A 498 5.60 -32.36 -10.26
C TYR A 498 5.24 -33.84 -10.34
N TYR A 499 3.98 -34.12 -10.69
CA TYR A 499 3.54 -35.44 -11.12
C TYR A 499 2.95 -35.32 -12.52
N ILE A 500 3.39 -36.18 -13.43
CA ILE A 500 2.88 -36.26 -14.80
C ILE A 500 1.47 -36.82 -14.76
N ILE A 501 0.60 -36.30 -15.63
CA ILE A 501 -0.75 -36.80 -15.83
C ILE A 501 -0.95 -36.97 -17.33
N THR A 502 -1.19 -38.20 -17.72
CA THR A 502 -1.54 -38.59 -19.09
C THR A 502 -2.85 -39.35 -19.02
N TYR A 503 -3.50 -39.56 -20.15
CA TYR A 503 -4.80 -40.18 -20.16
C TYR A 503 -4.78 -41.52 -20.87
N PRO A 504 -5.24 -42.61 -20.22
CA PRO A 504 -5.34 -43.92 -20.84
C PRO A 504 -6.51 -43.93 -21.83
N VAL A 505 -6.24 -43.65 -23.10
CA VAL A 505 -7.19 -43.88 -24.19
C VAL A 505 -6.93 -45.25 -24.77
N ASP A 506 -7.95 -46.11 -24.78
CA ASP A 506 -7.95 -47.36 -25.52
C ASP A 506 -7.84 -47.07 -27.03
N GLY A 507 -6.68 -47.36 -27.63
CA GLY A 507 -6.45 -47.20 -29.07
C GLY A 507 -5.00 -47.42 -29.51
N LEU A 508 -4.82 -48.01 -30.69
CA LEU A 508 -3.54 -48.53 -31.22
C LEU A 508 -2.41 -47.51 -31.49
N HIS A 509 -2.57 -46.22 -31.21
CA HIS A 509 -1.61 -45.18 -31.61
C HIS A 509 -1.49 -43.99 -30.65
N SER A 510 -1.84 -44.15 -29.35
CA SER A 510 -1.77 -43.03 -28.41
C SER A 510 -0.43 -42.94 -27.69
N ILE A 511 0.43 -42.02 -28.16
CA ILE A 511 1.73 -41.74 -27.54
C ILE A 511 1.55 -40.67 -26.46
N LYS A 512 1.79 -41.05 -25.20
CA LYS A 512 1.84 -40.18 -24.03
C LYS A 512 3.15 -39.45 -23.99
N GLN A 513 3.15 -38.21 -23.54
CA GLN A 513 4.35 -37.39 -23.53
C GLN A 513 4.36 -36.32 -22.45
N PHE A 514 5.55 -35.95 -22.03
CA PHE A 514 5.76 -34.78 -21.17
C PHE A 514 7.10 -34.12 -21.51
N ALA A 515 7.23 -32.85 -21.17
CA ALA A 515 8.48 -32.11 -21.35
C ALA A 515 8.85 -31.28 -20.13
N ILE A 516 10.15 -31.10 -19.93
CA ILE A 516 10.73 -30.30 -18.84
C ILE A 516 11.57 -29.19 -19.48
N VAL A 517 11.20 -27.94 -19.19
CA VAL A 517 11.84 -26.74 -19.76
C VAL A 517 12.67 -26.04 -18.68
N ASN A 518 13.96 -25.86 -18.97
CA ASN A 518 14.85 -25.04 -18.16
C ASN A 518 15.20 -23.73 -18.86
N SER A 519 15.13 -22.59 -18.17
CA SER A 519 15.35 -21.27 -18.77
C SER A 519 16.25 -20.33 -17.97
N ASN A 520 16.95 -20.84 -16.94
CA ASN A 520 17.75 -19.98 -16.07
C ASN A 520 19.20 -20.44 -15.93
N GLU A 521 19.42 -21.48 -15.14
CA GLU A 521 20.75 -21.97 -14.78
C GLU A 521 20.75 -23.50 -14.83
N GLN A 522 21.91 -24.13 -14.77
CA GLN A 522 21.96 -25.60 -14.81
C GLN A 522 21.15 -26.20 -13.64
N VAL A 523 20.28 -27.15 -13.97
CA VAL A 523 19.39 -27.84 -13.03
C VAL A 523 19.59 -29.35 -13.15
N LEU A 524 19.62 -30.04 -12.00
CA LEU A 524 19.60 -31.49 -11.94
C LEU A 524 18.15 -31.94 -11.81
N ILE A 525 17.73 -32.85 -12.69
CA ILE A 525 16.40 -33.47 -12.73
C ILE A 525 16.51 -34.91 -12.28
N THR A 526 15.59 -35.35 -11.44
CA THR A 526 15.39 -36.74 -11.03
C THR A 526 13.97 -37.17 -11.41
N ILE A 527 13.86 -38.26 -12.16
CA ILE A 527 12.59 -38.87 -12.55
C ILE A 527 12.40 -40.14 -11.74
N THR A 528 11.20 -40.32 -11.15
CA THR A 528 10.72 -41.62 -10.66
C THR A 528 9.60 -42.07 -11.56
N VAL A 529 9.79 -43.18 -12.28
CA VAL A 529 8.89 -43.60 -13.36
C VAL A 529 7.62 -44.24 -12.80
N SER A 530 6.50 -43.95 -13.46
CA SER A 530 5.26 -44.72 -13.44
C SER A 530 4.94 -45.06 -14.89
N GLY A 531 4.72 -46.34 -15.20
CA GLY A 531 4.74 -46.88 -16.56
C GLY A 531 6.16 -47.19 -17.04
N SER A 532 6.44 -46.88 -18.30
CA SER A 532 7.71 -47.19 -18.97
C SER A 532 8.26 -45.98 -19.72
N LEU A 533 9.55 -45.67 -19.52
CA LEU A 533 10.28 -44.59 -20.20
C LEU A 533 11.63 -45.06 -20.72
N ILE A 534 12.04 -44.56 -21.89
CA ILE A 534 13.38 -44.80 -22.42
C ILE A 534 14.20 -43.52 -22.29
N PHE A 535 15.33 -43.61 -21.58
CA PHE A 535 16.30 -42.53 -21.48
C PHE A 535 17.70 -43.05 -21.82
N ASN A 536 18.36 -42.38 -22.76
CA ASN A 536 19.73 -42.69 -23.19
C ASN A 536 19.93 -44.17 -23.59
N GLY A 537 18.92 -44.77 -24.23
CA GLY A 537 18.91 -46.17 -24.68
C GLY A 537 18.59 -47.20 -23.59
N THR A 538 18.35 -46.79 -22.34
CA THR A 538 17.96 -47.66 -21.23
C THR A 538 16.47 -47.48 -20.94
N GLN A 539 15.75 -48.59 -20.78
CA GLN A 539 14.34 -48.59 -20.35
C GLN A 539 14.27 -48.55 -18.82
N PHE A 540 13.43 -47.67 -18.30
CA PHE A 540 13.09 -47.53 -16.88
C PHE A 540 11.60 -47.79 -16.72
N THR A 541 11.25 -48.56 -15.71
CA THR A 541 9.89 -49.03 -15.40
C THR A 541 9.45 -48.55 -14.01
N ASP A 542 8.24 -48.90 -13.59
CA ASP A 542 7.64 -48.50 -12.32
C ASP A 542 8.64 -48.42 -11.15
N THR A 543 8.64 -47.27 -10.46
CA THR A 543 9.47 -46.93 -9.29
C THR A 543 10.97 -46.77 -9.53
N GLU A 544 11.48 -47.15 -10.71
CA GLU A 544 12.87 -46.93 -11.08
C GLU A 544 13.17 -45.44 -11.23
N ARG A 545 14.42 -45.07 -10.96
CA ARG A 545 14.88 -43.68 -10.92
C ARG A 545 16.09 -43.45 -11.78
N PHE A 546 16.10 -42.31 -12.47
CA PHE A 546 17.28 -41.81 -13.16
C PHE A 546 17.39 -40.29 -13.02
N SER A 547 18.58 -39.76 -13.26
CA SER A 547 18.84 -38.32 -13.16
C SER A 547 19.74 -37.83 -14.27
N PHE A 548 19.51 -36.57 -14.68
CA PHE A 548 20.27 -35.90 -15.73
C PHE A 548 20.24 -34.39 -15.48
N ALA A 549 21.18 -33.66 -16.09
CA ALA A 549 21.23 -32.21 -15.97
C ALA A 549 20.70 -31.54 -17.24
N LEU A 550 19.97 -30.43 -17.07
CA LEU A 550 19.59 -29.52 -18.15
C LEU A 550 20.34 -28.20 -17.96
N ARG A 551 20.97 -27.70 -19.03
CA ARG A 551 21.58 -26.37 -19.09
C ARG A 551 20.52 -25.30 -19.38
N PRO A 552 20.84 -24.01 -19.25
CA PRO A 552 19.91 -22.93 -19.59
C PRO A 552 19.41 -23.05 -21.03
N ASN A 553 18.10 -22.91 -21.21
CA ASN A 553 17.37 -23.01 -22.49
C ASN A 553 17.30 -24.42 -23.09
N GLU A 554 17.76 -25.45 -22.37
CA GLU A 554 17.53 -26.83 -22.75
C GLU A 554 16.14 -27.31 -22.32
N VAL A 555 15.54 -28.12 -23.18
CA VAL A 555 14.27 -28.81 -22.98
C VAL A 555 14.46 -30.27 -23.28
N ILE A 556 13.90 -31.14 -22.46
CA ILE A 556 13.78 -32.57 -22.76
C ILE A 556 12.30 -32.94 -22.90
N GLN A 557 12.00 -33.76 -23.90
CA GLN A 557 10.71 -34.44 -24.02
C GLN A 557 10.90 -35.94 -23.75
N PHE A 558 9.88 -36.55 -23.16
CA PHE A 558 9.74 -37.99 -23.02
C PHE A 558 8.43 -38.44 -23.65
N GLN A 559 8.44 -39.62 -24.25
CA GLN A 559 7.33 -40.25 -24.93
C GLN A 559 7.25 -41.73 -24.53
N SER A 560 6.02 -42.22 -24.37
CA SER A 560 5.70 -43.61 -24.06
C SER A 560 4.38 -44.04 -24.71
N ASP A 561 4.22 -45.33 -24.95
CA ASP A 561 2.95 -45.97 -25.27
C ASP A 561 2.15 -46.36 -24.01
N GLU A 562 2.78 -46.35 -22.83
CA GLU A 562 2.15 -46.60 -21.54
C GLU A 562 1.64 -45.31 -20.87
N ASP A 563 0.72 -45.45 -19.93
CA ASP A 563 0.25 -44.35 -19.08
C ASP A 563 1.38 -43.91 -18.12
N LEU A 564 1.75 -42.63 -18.20
CA LEU A 564 2.80 -42.02 -17.40
C LEU A 564 2.25 -41.34 -16.13
N THR A 565 0.94 -41.44 -15.87
CA THR A 565 0.30 -40.79 -14.73
C THR A 565 0.90 -41.26 -13.41
N GLY A 566 1.40 -40.30 -12.62
CA GLY A 566 2.10 -40.58 -11.36
C GLY A 566 3.63 -40.57 -11.48
N THR A 567 4.19 -40.47 -12.70
CA THR A 567 5.63 -40.23 -12.87
C THR A 567 6.01 -38.95 -12.15
N LYS A 568 6.97 -39.04 -11.23
CA LYS A 568 7.40 -37.93 -10.38
C LYS A 568 8.61 -37.24 -10.99
N VAL A 569 8.51 -35.93 -11.17
CA VAL A 569 9.63 -35.07 -11.61
C VAL A 569 10.08 -34.23 -10.43
N GLU A 570 11.35 -34.37 -10.05
CA GLU A 570 12.01 -33.55 -9.03
C GLU A 570 13.18 -32.81 -9.63
N SER A 571 13.34 -31.54 -9.25
CA SER A 571 14.43 -30.69 -9.74
C SER A 571 15.10 -29.93 -8.61
N THR A 572 16.39 -29.65 -8.75
CA THR A 572 17.11 -28.85 -7.75
C THR A 572 16.73 -27.37 -7.78
N LYS A 573 16.09 -26.91 -8.87
CA LYS A 573 15.72 -25.51 -9.14
C LYS A 573 14.42 -25.44 -9.94
N PRO A 574 13.66 -24.32 -9.88
CA PRO A 574 12.38 -24.21 -10.57
C PRO A 574 12.45 -24.46 -12.08
N VAL A 575 11.55 -25.29 -12.61
CA VAL A 575 11.41 -25.62 -14.04
C VAL A 575 9.94 -25.55 -14.47
N ALA A 576 9.65 -25.48 -15.77
CA ALA A 576 8.29 -25.69 -16.26
C ALA A 576 8.11 -27.14 -16.72
N VAL A 577 6.93 -27.73 -16.47
CA VAL A 577 6.61 -29.10 -16.88
C VAL A 577 5.31 -29.12 -17.66
N PHE A 578 5.35 -29.71 -18.85
CA PHE A 578 4.21 -29.86 -19.74
C PHE A 578 3.86 -31.34 -19.85
N SER A 579 2.58 -31.68 -19.90
CA SER A 579 2.10 -33.05 -20.06
C SER A 579 1.02 -33.13 -21.11
N GLY A 580 0.95 -34.23 -21.85
CA GLY A 580 -0.01 -34.37 -22.93
C GLY A 580 0.19 -35.61 -23.79
N GLU A 581 -0.38 -35.55 -24.99
CA GLU A 581 -0.52 -36.66 -25.91
C GLU A 581 -0.17 -36.19 -27.31
N LYS A 582 0.72 -36.92 -27.97
CA LYS A 582 1.08 -36.63 -29.38
C LYS A 582 -0.11 -36.86 -30.29
N CYS A 583 -0.86 -37.92 -30.00
CA CYS A 583 -2.02 -38.35 -30.76
C CYS A 583 -2.99 -39.12 -29.88
N THR A 584 -4.27 -38.82 -30.00
CA THR A 584 -5.36 -39.56 -29.38
C THR A 584 -6.43 -39.82 -30.43
N ASN A 585 -6.98 -41.03 -30.48
CA ASN A 585 -7.96 -41.40 -31.49
C ASN A 585 -9.31 -40.67 -31.28
N VAL A 586 -9.69 -39.84 -32.24
CA VAL A 586 -10.96 -39.12 -32.32
C VAL A 586 -11.80 -39.74 -33.44
N PRO A 587 -12.92 -40.41 -33.14
CA PRO A 587 -13.74 -41.03 -34.19
C PRO A 587 -14.23 -40.03 -35.24
N PRO A 588 -14.35 -40.43 -36.52
CA PRO A 588 -13.87 -41.69 -37.12
C PRO A 588 -12.46 -41.48 -37.71
N ASN A 589 -11.41 -41.84 -36.96
CA ASN A 589 -9.99 -41.85 -37.39
C ASN A 589 -9.28 -40.50 -37.54
N ASN A 590 -9.59 -39.51 -36.70
CA ASN A 590 -8.79 -38.29 -36.56
C ASN A 590 -7.83 -38.40 -35.35
N CYS A 591 -6.74 -37.66 -35.39
CA CYS A 591 -5.75 -37.60 -34.32
C CYS A 591 -5.92 -36.30 -33.53
N GLY A 592 -6.32 -36.37 -32.26
CA GLY A 592 -6.34 -35.23 -31.35
C GLY A 592 -5.01 -35.10 -30.63
N HIS A 593 -4.38 -33.93 -30.71
CA HIS A 593 -3.22 -33.58 -29.90
C HIS A 593 -3.70 -32.78 -28.70
N PHE A 594 -3.12 -32.98 -27.52
CA PHE A 594 -3.33 -32.08 -26.40
C PHE A 594 -2.10 -31.99 -25.49
N SER A 595 -1.97 -30.86 -24.80
CA SER A 595 -0.85 -30.46 -23.96
C SER A 595 -1.32 -29.46 -22.92
N GLU A 596 -0.80 -29.58 -21.69
CA GLU A 596 -1.15 -28.70 -20.59
C GLU A 596 0.10 -28.31 -19.78
N ASN A 597 0.14 -27.08 -19.27
CA ASN A 597 1.21 -26.61 -18.39
C ASN A 597 0.87 -26.96 -16.94
N LEU A 598 1.61 -27.90 -16.36
CA LEU A 598 1.29 -28.42 -15.04
C LEU A 598 1.69 -27.45 -13.93
N TYR A 599 0.82 -27.35 -12.91
CA TYR A 599 1.15 -26.67 -11.66
C TYR A 599 2.08 -27.53 -10.78
N PRO A 600 3.15 -26.97 -10.20
CA PRO A 600 4.00 -27.71 -9.27
C PRO A 600 3.25 -28.05 -7.98
N VAL A 601 3.73 -29.07 -7.26
CA VAL A 601 3.09 -29.61 -6.05
C VAL A 601 2.89 -28.56 -4.98
N ASP A 602 3.80 -27.58 -4.88
CA ASP A 602 3.63 -26.49 -3.93
C ASP A 602 2.35 -25.69 -4.21
N LYS A 603 1.88 -25.60 -5.47
CA LYS A 603 0.64 -24.93 -5.94
C LYS A 603 -0.65 -25.73 -5.76
N TRP A 604 -0.57 -26.97 -5.27
CA TRP A 604 -1.74 -27.86 -5.16
C TRP A 604 -2.65 -27.47 -3.98
N SER A 605 -3.87 -27.98 -3.96
CA SER A 605 -4.89 -27.66 -2.96
C SER A 605 -5.55 -28.92 -2.42
N ASN A 606 -6.34 -28.76 -1.36
CA ASN A 606 -7.07 -29.83 -0.70
C ASN A 606 -8.58 -29.77 -0.96
N PHE A 607 -9.06 -28.74 -1.66
CA PHE A 607 -10.49 -28.47 -1.87
C PHE A 607 -10.75 -28.02 -3.31
N PHE A 608 -11.66 -28.71 -4.00
CA PHE A 608 -12.06 -28.42 -5.38
C PHE A 608 -13.57 -28.51 -5.58
N VAL A 609 -14.08 -27.69 -6.50
CA VAL A 609 -15.47 -27.74 -6.98
C VAL A 609 -15.43 -27.93 -8.49
N VAL A 610 -16.06 -29.01 -8.97
CA VAL A 610 -16.05 -29.41 -10.38
C VAL A 610 -17.48 -29.42 -10.90
N PHE A 611 -17.68 -28.92 -12.11
CA PHE A 611 -18.96 -29.00 -12.83
C PHE A 611 -18.71 -29.56 -14.25
N PRO A 612 -19.71 -30.23 -14.86
CA PRO A 612 -19.62 -30.64 -16.24
C PRO A 612 -19.45 -29.42 -17.15
N ILE A 613 -18.44 -29.45 -18.01
CA ILE A 613 -18.14 -28.30 -18.88
C ILE A 613 -19.14 -28.16 -20.03
N MET A 614 -19.70 -29.26 -20.53
CA MET A 614 -20.61 -29.27 -21.67
C MET A 614 -21.62 -30.42 -21.62
N LYS A 615 -22.82 -30.20 -22.15
CA LYS A 615 -23.76 -31.28 -22.43
C LYS A 615 -23.38 -31.94 -23.76
N LYS A 616 -23.04 -33.23 -23.71
CA LYS A 616 -22.65 -34.03 -24.86
C LYS A 616 -22.94 -35.52 -24.61
N THR A 617 -22.82 -36.34 -25.64
CA THR A 617 -23.15 -37.78 -25.57
C THR A 617 -22.15 -38.63 -24.80
N LYS A 618 -20.85 -38.32 -24.88
CA LYS A 618 -19.80 -38.99 -24.10
C LYS A 618 -19.62 -38.31 -22.76
N ARG A 619 -19.34 -39.05 -21.70
CA ARG A 619 -19.10 -38.47 -20.37
C ARG A 619 -17.64 -38.04 -20.23
N ASP A 620 -17.42 -36.95 -19.51
CA ASP A 620 -16.07 -36.46 -19.18
C ASP A 620 -15.48 -37.19 -17.98
N VAL A 621 -14.16 -37.08 -17.82
CA VAL A 621 -13.41 -37.72 -16.74
C VAL A 621 -12.53 -36.69 -16.05
N ILE A 622 -12.46 -36.75 -14.72
CA ILE A 622 -11.41 -36.09 -13.94
C ILE A 622 -10.40 -37.11 -13.44
N THR A 623 -9.13 -36.74 -13.42
CA THR A 623 -8.04 -37.49 -12.80
C THR A 623 -7.58 -36.74 -11.57
N ILE A 624 -7.61 -37.40 -10.41
CA ILE A 624 -7.13 -36.87 -9.14
C ILE A 624 -5.80 -37.52 -8.80
N VAL A 625 -4.75 -36.73 -8.59
CA VAL A 625 -3.41 -37.23 -8.24
C VAL A 625 -2.99 -36.74 -6.86
N SER A 626 -2.42 -37.63 -6.05
CA SER A 626 -1.98 -37.32 -4.68
C SER A 626 -0.51 -36.92 -4.60
N SER A 627 -0.22 -35.90 -3.76
CA SER A 627 1.14 -35.42 -3.50
C SER A 627 1.90 -36.16 -2.39
N GLY A 628 1.27 -37.17 -1.76
CA GLY A 628 1.83 -37.90 -0.65
C GLY A 628 1.03 -39.14 -0.23
N ASN A 629 1.65 -39.96 0.61
CA ASN A 629 1.06 -41.19 1.13
C ASN A 629 -0.17 -40.96 2.02
N ASP A 630 -1.02 -41.97 2.19
CA ASP A 630 -2.15 -41.96 3.12
C ASP A 630 -3.08 -40.75 2.94
N ASN A 631 -3.26 -40.31 1.70
CA ASN A 631 -4.10 -39.17 1.39
C ASN A 631 -5.55 -39.63 1.21
N ASN A 632 -6.38 -39.25 2.17
CA ASN A 632 -7.79 -39.54 2.14
C ASN A 632 -8.53 -38.51 1.29
N VAL A 633 -9.06 -38.92 0.13
CA VAL A 633 -9.81 -38.11 -0.82
C VAL A 633 -11.30 -38.44 -0.72
N ASN A 634 -12.09 -37.46 -0.29
CA ASN A 634 -13.54 -37.54 -0.18
C ASN A 634 -14.19 -36.86 -1.39
N ILE A 635 -15.05 -37.59 -2.10
CA ILE A 635 -15.77 -37.09 -3.26
C ILE A 635 -17.27 -37.08 -2.95
N HIS A 636 -17.88 -35.92 -3.11
CA HIS A 636 -19.30 -35.67 -2.89
C HIS A 636 -19.97 -35.30 -4.21
N THR A 637 -20.97 -36.08 -4.64
CA THR A 637 -21.75 -35.85 -5.86
C THR A 637 -23.26 -35.98 -5.58
N GLU A 638 -24.09 -35.69 -6.59
CA GLU A 638 -25.54 -35.96 -6.52
C GLU A 638 -25.89 -37.44 -6.45
N GLU A 639 -25.01 -38.31 -6.96
CA GLU A 639 -25.23 -39.77 -7.02
C GLU A 639 -24.79 -40.48 -5.72
N GLY A 640 -23.96 -39.83 -4.90
CA GLY A 640 -23.51 -40.35 -3.62
C GLY A 640 -22.17 -39.80 -3.16
N ASN A 641 -21.74 -40.27 -1.99
CA ASN A 641 -20.45 -39.89 -1.38
C ASN A 641 -19.57 -41.12 -1.30
N TRP A 642 -18.31 -40.98 -1.68
CA TRP A 642 -17.33 -42.03 -1.50
C TRP A 642 -15.96 -41.46 -1.16
N GLN A 643 -15.09 -42.34 -0.73
CA GLN A 643 -13.77 -42.04 -0.22
C GLN A 643 -12.75 -42.94 -0.90
N VAL A 644 -11.60 -42.38 -1.25
CA VAL A 644 -10.47 -43.11 -1.82
C VAL A 644 -9.22 -42.78 -1.04
N LEU A 645 -8.45 -43.79 -0.65
CA LEU A 645 -7.14 -43.62 -0.05
C LEU A 645 -6.08 -43.69 -1.16
N LEU A 646 -5.31 -42.62 -1.33
CA LEU A 646 -4.26 -42.52 -2.35
C LEU A 646 -2.87 -42.43 -1.70
N HIS A 647 -1.90 -43.13 -2.28
CA HIS A 647 -0.49 -43.01 -1.94
C HIS A 647 0.22 -41.93 -2.79
N ASP A 648 1.50 -41.65 -2.52
CA ASP A 648 2.29 -40.67 -3.29
C ASP A 648 2.30 -41.01 -4.79
N GLY A 649 1.88 -40.07 -5.65
CA GLY A 649 1.78 -40.29 -7.10
C GLY A 649 0.61 -41.18 -7.55
N ALA A 650 -0.08 -41.85 -6.62
CA ALA A 650 -1.28 -42.63 -6.94
C ALA A 650 -2.42 -41.72 -7.38
N HIS A 651 -3.27 -42.24 -8.26
CA HIS A 651 -4.33 -41.49 -8.90
C HIS A 651 -5.63 -42.28 -9.02
N VAL A 652 -6.73 -41.56 -9.24
CA VAL A 652 -8.05 -42.15 -9.52
C VAL A 652 -8.76 -41.35 -10.60
N ASN A 653 -9.41 -42.06 -11.53
CA ASN A 653 -10.23 -41.49 -12.58
C ASN A 653 -11.71 -41.55 -12.18
N ILE A 654 -12.43 -40.44 -12.37
CA ILE A 654 -13.83 -40.32 -11.99
C ILE A 654 -14.63 -39.71 -13.13
N THR A 655 -15.73 -40.34 -13.50
CA THR A 655 -16.67 -39.83 -14.49
C THR A 655 -17.46 -38.64 -13.94
N VAL A 656 -17.53 -37.56 -14.72
CA VAL A 656 -18.25 -36.33 -14.36
C VAL A 656 -19.72 -36.45 -14.76
N ASN A 657 -20.58 -36.80 -13.80
CA ASN A 657 -22.03 -36.95 -14.02
C ASN A 657 -22.86 -35.72 -13.60
N GLY A 658 -22.26 -34.79 -12.85
CA GLY A 658 -22.93 -33.62 -12.28
C GLY A 658 -21.95 -32.74 -11.52
N GLY A 659 -22.44 -31.83 -10.68
CA GLY A 659 -21.59 -31.07 -9.78
C GLY A 659 -20.92 -31.96 -8.73
N MET A 660 -19.66 -31.66 -8.39
CA MET A 660 -18.87 -32.45 -7.46
C MET A 660 -18.05 -31.56 -6.52
N ILE A 661 -17.93 -31.96 -5.26
CA ILE A 661 -16.97 -31.39 -4.29
C ILE A 661 -15.94 -32.46 -3.96
N ILE A 662 -14.66 -32.08 -3.99
CA ILE A 662 -13.53 -32.97 -3.69
C ILE A 662 -12.71 -32.37 -2.54
N ASN A 663 -12.61 -33.12 -1.44
CA ASN A 663 -11.86 -32.73 -0.25
C ASN A 663 -10.78 -33.76 0.05
N SER A 664 -9.57 -33.33 0.40
CA SER A 664 -8.47 -34.24 0.71
C SER A 664 -7.66 -33.84 1.93
N THR A 665 -7.03 -34.83 2.57
CA THR A 665 -6.16 -34.59 3.75
C THR A 665 -4.78 -34.03 3.40
N LYS A 666 -4.28 -34.28 2.18
CA LYS A 666 -3.02 -33.75 1.64
C LYS A 666 -3.27 -33.15 0.26
N PRO A 667 -2.42 -32.21 -0.22
CA PRO A 667 -2.64 -31.54 -1.50
C PRO A 667 -2.80 -32.54 -2.66
N ILE A 668 -3.76 -32.25 -3.54
CA ILE A 668 -4.05 -33.00 -4.77
C ILE A 668 -4.06 -32.05 -5.97
N MET A 669 -3.78 -32.59 -7.16
CA MET A 669 -4.13 -31.96 -8.42
C MET A 669 -5.39 -32.62 -8.97
N VAL A 670 -6.28 -31.83 -9.57
CA VAL A 670 -7.44 -32.33 -10.31
C VAL A 670 -7.29 -31.87 -11.75
N LEU A 671 -7.13 -32.82 -12.67
CA LEU A 671 -7.13 -32.56 -14.11
C LEU A 671 -8.47 -32.98 -14.68
N TYR A 672 -9.08 -32.16 -15.54
CA TYR A 672 -10.33 -32.49 -16.21
C TYR A 672 -10.06 -32.77 -17.69
N LEU A 673 -10.46 -33.95 -18.14
CA LEU A 673 -10.44 -34.33 -19.53
C LEU A 673 -11.85 -34.18 -20.12
N CYS A 674 -11.97 -33.30 -21.11
CA CYS A 674 -13.05 -33.36 -22.06
C CYS A 674 -12.80 -34.54 -23.01
N THR A 675 -13.66 -35.56 -23.04
CA THR A 675 -13.42 -36.75 -23.89
C THR A 675 -13.80 -36.54 -25.37
N GLY A 676 -14.00 -35.29 -25.78
CA GLY A 676 -14.66 -34.96 -27.03
C GLY A 676 -16.10 -35.49 -27.10
N GLY A 677 -16.67 -35.49 -28.30
CA GLY A 677 -18.00 -36.05 -28.54
C GLY A 677 -18.77 -35.32 -29.63
N ASN A 678 -20.09 -35.39 -29.56
CA ASN A 678 -21.00 -34.66 -30.42
C ASN A 678 -22.08 -33.95 -29.60
N ASN A 679 -22.60 -32.85 -30.14
CA ASN A 679 -23.74 -32.13 -29.59
C ASN A 679 -24.54 -31.46 -30.73
N SER A 680 -25.52 -30.62 -30.36
CA SER A 680 -26.37 -29.92 -31.33
C SER A 680 -25.65 -28.88 -32.20
N MET A 681 -24.45 -28.45 -31.82
CA MET A 681 -23.68 -27.40 -32.50
C MET A 681 -22.55 -28.00 -33.37
N ALA A 682 -21.83 -28.99 -32.85
CA ALA A 682 -20.75 -29.67 -33.53
C ALA A 682 -21.02 -31.18 -33.59
N SER A 683 -21.06 -31.72 -34.81
CA SER A 683 -21.37 -33.13 -35.05
C SER A 683 -20.25 -34.06 -34.55
N THR A 684 -19.04 -33.54 -34.37
CA THR A 684 -17.90 -34.22 -33.73
C THR A 684 -16.89 -33.16 -33.29
N PHE A 685 -16.30 -33.28 -32.09
CA PHE A 685 -15.14 -32.50 -31.61
C PHE A 685 -14.17 -33.39 -30.83
N ASP A 686 -12.89 -33.02 -30.82
CA ASP A 686 -11.77 -33.74 -30.21
C ASP A 686 -11.72 -33.56 -28.68
N PRO A 687 -10.95 -34.39 -27.96
CA PRO A 687 -10.71 -34.22 -26.53
C PRO A 687 -9.67 -33.14 -26.24
N PHE A 688 -9.74 -32.54 -25.05
CA PHE A 688 -8.76 -31.60 -24.51
C PHE A 688 -8.70 -31.70 -22.98
N MET A 689 -7.61 -31.23 -22.38
CA MET A 689 -7.41 -31.23 -20.93
C MET A 689 -7.47 -29.80 -20.38
N LEU A 690 -7.90 -29.67 -19.12
CA LEU A 690 -7.72 -28.44 -18.35
C LEU A 690 -7.37 -28.75 -16.89
N THR A 691 -6.39 -28.04 -16.35
CA THR A 691 -6.05 -28.08 -14.90
C THR A 691 -7.12 -27.38 -14.06
N ILE A 692 -7.85 -28.10 -13.22
CA ILE A 692 -8.88 -27.48 -12.39
C ILE A 692 -8.22 -26.61 -11.32
N PRO A 693 -8.50 -25.29 -11.29
CA PRO A 693 -7.90 -24.41 -10.31
C PRO A 693 -8.57 -24.58 -8.94
N PRO A 694 -7.83 -24.37 -7.84
CA PRO A 694 -8.42 -24.27 -6.51
C PRO A 694 -9.26 -22.99 -6.34
N VAL A 695 -10.18 -23.02 -5.37
CA VAL A 695 -11.42 -22.22 -5.35
C VAL A 695 -11.25 -20.71 -5.02
N PHE A 696 -11.71 -19.84 -5.93
CA PHE A 696 -12.17 -18.42 -5.84
C PHE A 696 -11.34 -17.35 -5.10
N PHE A 697 -10.49 -16.62 -5.83
CA PHE A 697 -9.70 -15.50 -5.25
C PHE A 697 -9.66 -14.22 -6.08
N ARG A 698 -10.25 -14.21 -7.28
CA ARG A 698 -10.27 -13.04 -8.17
C ARG A 698 -11.70 -12.76 -8.60
N ASN A 699 -12.03 -11.49 -8.68
CA ASN A 699 -13.29 -10.99 -9.16
C ASN A 699 -13.13 -10.30 -10.54
N TYR A 700 -12.02 -10.57 -11.23
CA TYR A 700 -11.66 -9.96 -12.51
C TYR A 700 -10.74 -10.90 -13.31
N PHE A 701 -11.10 -11.17 -14.58
CA PHE A 701 -10.25 -11.88 -15.53
C PHE A 701 -10.35 -11.23 -16.91
N VAL A 702 -9.22 -11.26 -17.63
CA VAL A 702 -9.16 -10.95 -19.06
C VAL A 702 -8.75 -12.23 -19.77
N PHE A 703 -9.50 -12.62 -20.78
CA PHE A 703 -9.28 -13.87 -21.50
C PHE A 703 -9.55 -13.67 -22.99
N VAL A 704 -9.20 -14.69 -23.79
CA VAL A 704 -9.39 -14.68 -25.25
C VAL A 704 -10.13 -15.90 -25.75
N THR A 705 -11.00 -15.70 -26.72
CA THR A 705 -11.66 -16.77 -27.48
C THR A 705 -11.02 -16.95 -28.86
N MET A 706 -11.29 -18.06 -29.52
CA MET A 706 -10.75 -18.39 -30.84
C MET A 706 -11.78 -18.21 -31.95
N ASP A 707 -11.32 -17.86 -33.16
CA ASP A 707 -12.17 -17.73 -34.34
C ASP A 707 -12.62 -19.10 -34.88
N ASN A 708 -13.77 -19.12 -35.56
CA ASN A 708 -14.32 -20.27 -36.29
C ASN A 708 -14.68 -21.49 -35.43
N VAL A 709 -14.91 -21.28 -34.13
CA VAL A 709 -15.37 -22.30 -33.19
C VAL A 709 -16.43 -21.71 -32.26
N PHE A 710 -17.39 -22.51 -31.84
CA PHE A 710 -18.41 -22.10 -30.88
C PHE A 710 -17.78 -21.93 -29.50
N ASN A 711 -17.62 -20.67 -29.08
CA ASN A 711 -16.95 -20.32 -27.83
C ASN A 711 -17.92 -20.29 -26.65
N TYR A 712 -17.44 -20.74 -25.49
CA TYR A 712 -18.16 -20.74 -24.24
C TYR A 712 -17.26 -20.28 -23.08
N ILE A 713 -17.89 -19.78 -22.03
CA ILE A 713 -17.26 -19.58 -20.73
C ILE A 713 -18.12 -20.25 -19.65
N LEU A 714 -17.51 -21.10 -18.82
CA LEU A 714 -18.12 -21.64 -17.62
C LEU A 714 -17.68 -20.82 -16.42
N VAL A 715 -18.61 -20.15 -15.77
CA VAL A 715 -18.36 -19.31 -14.59
C VAL A 715 -18.84 -20.04 -13.34
N ILE A 716 -17.92 -20.39 -12.46
CA ILE A 716 -18.21 -21.08 -11.20
C ILE A 716 -18.06 -20.10 -10.05
N SER A 717 -19.09 -19.98 -9.20
CA SER A 717 -19.12 -19.07 -8.05
C SER A 717 -20.02 -19.60 -6.94
N SER A 718 -19.95 -19.03 -5.74
CA SER A 718 -20.97 -19.27 -4.69
C SER A 718 -22.34 -18.75 -5.15
N GLY A 719 -23.42 -19.48 -4.84
CA GLY A 719 -24.76 -19.20 -5.38
C GLY A 719 -25.33 -17.80 -5.10
N GLN A 720 -24.82 -17.07 -4.11
CA GLN A 720 -25.20 -15.67 -3.84
C GLN A 720 -24.54 -14.66 -4.79
N ASN A 721 -23.46 -15.06 -5.48
CA ASN A 721 -22.55 -14.17 -6.19
C ASN A 721 -22.79 -14.13 -7.70
N SER A 722 -23.38 -15.18 -8.29
CA SER A 722 -23.56 -15.33 -9.73
C SER A 722 -24.36 -14.19 -10.39
N ASN A 723 -25.35 -13.63 -9.68
CA ASN A 723 -26.21 -12.55 -10.16
C ASN A 723 -25.50 -11.18 -10.32
N ARG A 724 -24.25 -11.06 -9.87
CA ARG A 724 -23.47 -9.81 -9.88
C ARG A 724 -22.23 -9.86 -10.78
N ILE A 725 -22.09 -10.93 -11.58
CA ILE A 725 -20.99 -11.10 -12.52
C ILE A 725 -21.34 -10.42 -13.85
N ASN A 726 -20.42 -9.61 -14.35
CA ASN A 726 -20.51 -8.93 -15.62
C ASN A 726 -19.47 -9.50 -16.59
N LEU A 727 -19.92 -9.90 -17.77
CA LEU A 727 -19.10 -10.30 -18.90
C LEU A 727 -19.18 -9.21 -19.98
N ASP A 728 -18.02 -8.69 -20.36
CA ASP A 728 -17.87 -7.50 -21.19
C ASP A 728 -18.78 -6.37 -20.71
N GLY A 729 -18.76 -6.05 -19.43
CA GLY A 729 -19.59 -4.99 -18.85
C GLY A 729 -21.11 -5.18 -19.00
N LYS A 730 -21.59 -6.37 -19.36
CA LYS A 730 -23.01 -6.75 -19.37
C LYS A 730 -23.26 -7.85 -18.34
N PRO A 731 -24.40 -7.87 -17.63
CA PRO A 731 -24.74 -8.98 -16.73
C PRO A 731 -24.80 -10.32 -17.48
N LEU A 732 -24.43 -11.41 -16.82
CA LEU A 732 -24.45 -12.76 -17.44
C LEU A 732 -25.83 -13.13 -18.02
N SER A 733 -26.92 -12.61 -17.42
CA SER A 733 -28.31 -12.81 -17.88
C SER A 733 -28.61 -12.25 -19.28
N LYS A 734 -27.72 -11.44 -19.85
CA LYS A 734 -27.84 -10.91 -21.22
C LYS A 734 -27.27 -11.85 -22.28
N PHE A 735 -26.62 -12.93 -21.88
CA PHE A 735 -26.05 -13.90 -22.80
C PHE A 735 -26.85 -15.21 -22.74
N PRO A 736 -26.92 -15.97 -23.84
CA PRO A 736 -27.48 -17.32 -23.82
C PRO A 736 -26.70 -18.15 -22.81
N SER A 737 -27.39 -18.64 -21.77
CA SER A 737 -26.75 -19.30 -20.64
C SER A 737 -27.51 -20.52 -20.17
N GLU A 738 -26.76 -21.47 -19.62
CA GLU A 738 -27.26 -22.64 -18.92
C GLU A 738 -26.70 -22.65 -17.50
N ASN A 739 -27.59 -22.78 -16.52
CA ASN A 739 -27.23 -22.74 -15.12
C ASN A 739 -27.32 -24.15 -14.52
N SER A 740 -26.35 -24.50 -13.69
CA SER A 740 -26.37 -25.65 -12.80
C SER A 740 -25.95 -25.22 -11.40
N ALA A 741 -26.48 -25.88 -10.37
CA ALA A 741 -26.12 -25.60 -8.99
C ALA A 741 -25.90 -26.92 -8.25
N PHE A 742 -24.88 -26.95 -7.39
CA PHE A 742 -24.57 -28.10 -6.56
C PHE A 742 -23.93 -27.62 -5.26
N ALA A 743 -24.41 -28.13 -4.12
CA ALA A 743 -23.84 -27.89 -2.79
C ALA A 743 -23.50 -26.42 -2.46
N GLY A 744 -24.40 -25.49 -2.83
CA GLY A 744 -24.24 -24.04 -2.58
C GLY A 744 -23.38 -23.29 -3.60
N PHE A 745 -22.87 -23.98 -4.62
CA PHE A 745 -22.16 -23.40 -5.77
C PHE A 745 -23.06 -23.35 -6.99
N THR A 746 -22.84 -22.34 -7.83
CA THR A 746 -23.49 -22.18 -9.13
C THR A 746 -22.44 -22.17 -10.23
N ALA A 747 -22.68 -22.94 -11.28
CA ALA A 747 -21.95 -22.88 -12.52
C ALA A 747 -22.87 -22.37 -13.63
N ILE A 748 -22.44 -21.29 -14.29
CA ILE A 748 -23.17 -20.64 -15.38
C ILE A 748 -22.33 -20.79 -16.64
N ARG A 749 -22.80 -21.61 -17.58
CA ARG A 749 -22.19 -21.72 -18.91
C ARG A 749 -22.80 -20.68 -19.83
N ILE A 750 -21.97 -19.90 -20.50
CA ILE A 750 -22.40 -18.82 -21.40
C ILE A 750 -21.86 -19.10 -22.78
N TYR A 751 -22.71 -18.94 -23.79
CA TYR A 751 -22.30 -18.96 -25.19
C TYR A 751 -21.82 -17.57 -25.65
N LEU A 752 -20.62 -17.51 -26.22
CA LEU A 752 -19.93 -16.28 -26.64
C LEU A 752 -19.95 -16.04 -28.16
N GLY A 753 -20.40 -17.02 -28.96
CA GLY A 753 -20.40 -16.92 -30.42
C GLY A 753 -19.18 -17.59 -31.07
N GLU A 754 -19.03 -17.39 -32.39
CA GLU A 754 -17.98 -18.01 -33.21
C GLU A 754 -16.77 -17.11 -33.50
N THR A 755 -16.80 -15.89 -32.99
CA THR A 755 -15.73 -14.90 -33.18
C THR A 755 -14.73 -14.96 -32.04
N GLY A 756 -13.46 -15.04 -32.39
CA GLY A 756 -12.36 -14.88 -31.45
C GLY A 756 -12.23 -13.43 -31.02
N GLY A 757 -11.74 -13.20 -29.81
CA GLY A 757 -11.62 -11.86 -29.27
C GLY A 757 -11.25 -11.79 -27.80
N ARG A 758 -10.88 -10.60 -27.36
CA ARG A 758 -10.59 -10.28 -25.97
C ARG A 758 -11.89 -10.05 -25.21
N HIS A 759 -12.06 -10.76 -24.10
CA HIS A 759 -13.19 -10.63 -23.21
C HIS A 759 -12.74 -10.25 -21.80
N VAL A 760 -13.61 -9.54 -21.08
CA VAL A 760 -13.38 -9.12 -19.69
C VAL A 760 -14.55 -9.56 -18.84
N ILE A 761 -14.29 -10.39 -17.84
CA ILE A 761 -15.30 -10.81 -16.87
C ILE A 761 -14.94 -10.28 -15.48
N SER A 762 -15.93 -9.74 -14.77
CA SER A 762 -15.70 -9.05 -13.50
C SER A 762 -16.90 -9.09 -12.56
N GLN A 763 -16.66 -8.94 -11.26
CA GLN A 763 -17.65 -8.87 -10.20
C GLN A 763 -17.21 -7.88 -9.11
N GLY A 764 -18.14 -7.20 -8.44
CA GLY A 764 -17.80 -6.12 -7.49
C GLY A 764 -17.30 -6.55 -6.10
N SER A 765 -17.39 -7.82 -5.68
CA SER A 765 -17.09 -8.17 -4.27
C SER A 765 -16.70 -9.62 -3.99
N ALA A 766 -17.01 -10.58 -4.87
CA ALA A 766 -16.76 -11.99 -4.61
C ALA A 766 -15.93 -12.63 -5.71
N GLY A 767 -15.09 -13.58 -5.32
CA GLY A 767 -14.26 -14.35 -6.23
C GLY A 767 -15.08 -15.39 -6.99
N PHE A 768 -14.66 -15.67 -8.22
CA PHE A 768 -15.18 -16.75 -9.07
C PHE A 768 -14.03 -17.38 -9.86
N SER A 769 -14.27 -18.55 -10.45
CA SER A 769 -13.33 -19.22 -11.37
C SER A 769 -13.99 -19.33 -12.74
N ILE A 770 -13.18 -19.33 -13.79
CA ILE A 770 -13.68 -19.41 -15.17
C ILE A 770 -12.96 -20.49 -15.96
N TYR A 771 -13.70 -21.23 -16.77
CA TYR A 771 -13.14 -22.10 -17.81
C TYR A 771 -13.56 -21.54 -19.16
N ILE A 772 -12.59 -21.27 -20.02
CA ILE A 772 -12.80 -20.80 -21.38
C ILE A 772 -12.72 -22.03 -22.28
N LEU A 773 -13.72 -22.21 -23.14
CA LEU A 773 -13.88 -23.43 -23.92
C LEU A 773 -14.31 -23.08 -25.34
N GLY A 774 -13.95 -23.90 -26.31
CA GLY A 774 -14.53 -23.81 -27.65
C GLY A 774 -14.67 -25.17 -28.30
N ILE A 775 -15.67 -25.32 -29.17
CA ILE A 775 -15.86 -26.52 -29.99
C ILE A 775 -16.20 -26.15 -31.43
N GLY A 776 -15.72 -26.95 -32.35
CA GLY A 776 -16.04 -26.87 -33.77
C GLY A 776 -15.97 -28.26 -34.37
N GLN A 777 -16.13 -28.35 -35.69
CA GLN A 777 -16.08 -29.63 -36.38
C GLN A 777 -14.66 -30.22 -36.29
N SER A 778 -14.52 -31.29 -35.49
CA SER A 778 -13.26 -31.98 -35.20
C SER A 778 -12.18 -31.10 -34.57
N VAL A 779 -12.58 -30.04 -33.86
CA VAL A 779 -11.67 -29.14 -33.14
C VAL A 779 -12.31 -28.68 -31.84
N SER A 780 -11.50 -28.43 -30.83
CA SER A 780 -11.92 -27.91 -29.54
C SER A 780 -10.72 -27.36 -28.81
N TYR A 781 -10.99 -26.58 -27.77
CA TYR A 781 -9.95 -26.09 -26.88
C TYR A 781 -10.56 -25.80 -25.52
N GLY A 782 -9.72 -25.79 -24.48
CA GLY A 782 -10.14 -25.27 -23.20
C GLY A 782 -8.97 -24.88 -22.32
N TYR A 783 -9.11 -23.80 -21.57
CA TYR A 783 -8.14 -23.43 -20.55
C TYR A 783 -8.82 -22.76 -19.33
N PRO A 784 -8.29 -22.96 -18.12
CA PRO A 784 -8.87 -22.42 -16.91
C PRO A 784 -8.22 -21.09 -16.49
N MET A 785 -8.96 -20.23 -15.79
CA MET A 785 -8.40 -19.13 -15.01
C MET A 785 -9.03 -19.07 -13.61
N GLY A 786 -8.15 -18.96 -12.61
CA GLY A 786 -8.46 -18.92 -11.18
C GLY A 786 -7.28 -19.51 -10.41
N ASN A 787 -6.87 -18.93 -9.26
CA ASN A 787 -5.91 -19.60 -8.38
C ASN A 787 -5.72 -18.92 -7.00
N ARG A 788 -5.23 -19.71 -6.02
CA ARG A 788 -4.80 -19.30 -4.67
C ARG A 788 -3.31 -18.88 -4.69
N PRO A 789 -2.89 -17.75 -4.12
CA PRO A 789 -1.46 -17.54 -3.82
C PRO A 789 -1.03 -18.44 -2.66
N LEU A 790 0.16 -19.03 -2.76
CA LEU A 790 0.62 -20.01 -1.81
C LEU A 790 0.82 -19.54 -0.38
N THR A 791 0.36 -20.38 0.51
CA THR A 791 0.82 -20.52 1.90
C THR A 791 1.69 -21.78 1.97
N VAL A 792 2.94 -21.65 2.42
CA VAL A 792 3.72 -22.54 3.32
C VAL A 792 5.23 -22.41 3.02
N SER A 793 6.04 -22.03 4.02
CA SER A 793 7.44 -22.44 4.11
C SER A 793 7.57 -23.46 5.22
N GLU A 794 8.32 -24.54 4.95
CA GLU A 794 8.61 -25.66 5.84
C GLU A 794 9.11 -25.25 7.23
N ALA A 795 8.73 -26.03 8.24
CA ALA A 795 9.13 -25.87 9.62
C ALA A 795 10.65 -26.07 9.78
N ARG A 796 11.40 -24.97 9.92
CA ARG A 796 12.67 -25.01 10.65
C ARG A 796 12.32 -25.23 12.13
N TRP A 797 12.85 -26.28 12.75
CA TRP A 797 12.67 -26.58 14.19
C TRP A 797 13.42 -25.60 15.10
N GLY A 798 13.57 -24.36 14.66
CA GLY A 798 14.25 -23.29 15.37
C GLY A 798 14.59 -22.12 14.45
N SER A 799 14.82 -20.94 15.04
CA SER A 799 15.18 -19.72 14.32
C SER A 799 16.60 -19.29 14.69
N LEU A 800 17.45 -19.04 13.69
CA LEU A 800 18.77 -18.41 13.85
C LEU A 800 18.65 -16.91 13.54
N THR A 801 19.06 -16.07 14.48
CA THR A 801 19.18 -14.62 14.30
C THR A 801 20.64 -14.22 14.50
N CYS A 802 21.25 -13.59 13.49
CA CYS A 802 22.60 -13.05 13.57
C CYS A 802 22.51 -11.57 13.98
N LEU A 803 22.93 -11.26 15.21
CA LEU A 803 23.01 -9.90 15.73
C LEU A 803 24.41 -9.33 15.47
N PRO A 804 24.65 -8.01 15.59
CA PRO A 804 25.97 -7.42 15.37
C PRO A 804 27.10 -8.04 16.21
N THR A 805 26.78 -8.64 17.37
CA THR A 805 27.77 -9.17 18.33
C THR A 805 27.64 -10.66 18.64
N SER A 806 26.58 -11.34 18.18
CA SER A 806 26.30 -12.74 18.56
C SER A 806 25.23 -13.39 17.67
N ALA A 807 25.27 -14.72 17.54
CA ALA A 807 24.20 -15.52 16.97
C ALA A 807 23.25 -16.01 18.07
N VAL A 808 21.95 -15.85 17.90
CA VAL A 808 20.93 -16.40 18.82
C VAL A 808 20.15 -17.47 18.08
N TYR A 809 20.04 -18.66 18.66
CA TYR A 809 19.28 -19.76 18.12
C TYR A 809 18.18 -20.18 19.11
N ILE A 810 16.93 -20.27 18.62
CA ILE A 810 15.76 -20.61 19.44
C ILE A 810 15.24 -21.98 19.03
N LEU A 811 15.09 -22.89 19.98
CA LEU A 811 14.70 -24.29 19.86
C LEU A 811 13.33 -24.51 20.53
N PRO A 812 12.40 -25.30 20.00
CA PRO A 812 11.21 -25.71 20.74
C PRO A 812 11.58 -26.66 21.89
N SER A 813 11.00 -26.47 23.07
CA SER A 813 11.12 -27.38 24.22
C SER A 813 10.71 -28.81 23.89
N SER A 814 9.77 -29.00 22.95
CA SER A 814 9.34 -30.31 22.47
C SER A 814 10.44 -31.09 21.74
N VAL A 815 11.40 -30.41 21.11
CA VAL A 815 12.56 -31.03 20.46
C VAL A 815 13.55 -31.55 21.50
N LEU A 816 13.70 -30.84 22.62
CA LEU A 816 14.49 -31.33 23.74
C LEU A 816 13.79 -32.51 24.44
N ALA A 817 12.47 -32.41 24.64
CA ALA A 817 11.67 -33.47 25.26
C ALA A 817 11.70 -34.77 24.46
N SER A 818 11.63 -34.71 23.13
CA SER A 818 11.71 -35.90 22.26
C SER A 818 13.11 -36.54 22.26
N ALA A 819 14.16 -35.73 22.42
CA ALA A 819 15.54 -36.20 22.59
C ALA A 819 15.88 -36.63 24.04
N LYS A 820 14.93 -36.46 24.98
CA LYS A 820 15.11 -36.64 26.43
C LYS A 820 16.27 -35.81 26.98
N LEU A 821 16.31 -34.54 26.60
CA LEU A 821 17.27 -33.54 27.03
C LEU A 821 16.54 -32.41 27.77
N SER A 822 17.26 -31.71 28.64
CA SER A 822 16.81 -30.48 29.29
C SER A 822 17.64 -29.28 28.77
N PRO A 823 17.23 -28.02 29.02
CA PRO A 823 17.97 -26.86 28.53
C PRO A 823 19.45 -26.84 28.93
N VAL A 824 19.78 -27.34 30.13
CA VAL A 824 21.16 -27.40 30.64
C VAL A 824 22.02 -28.47 29.93
N ASP A 825 21.38 -29.44 29.28
CA ASP A 825 22.06 -30.46 28.47
C ASP A 825 22.42 -29.94 27.07
N VAL A 826 21.90 -28.77 26.69
CA VAL A 826 22.15 -28.12 25.40
C VAL A 826 23.22 -27.04 25.58
N HIS A 827 24.33 -27.17 24.86
CA HIS A 827 25.50 -26.29 24.96
C HIS A 827 26.15 -26.03 23.59
N LEU A 828 27.02 -25.03 23.51
CA LEU A 828 27.82 -24.76 22.30
C LEU A 828 29.07 -25.65 22.25
N ILE A 829 29.98 -25.38 21.32
CA ILE A 829 31.30 -26.05 21.28
C ILE A 829 32.01 -25.93 22.64
N ASP A 830 31.88 -24.79 23.32
CA ASP A 830 32.24 -24.63 24.72
C ASP A 830 31.07 -25.08 25.64
N PRO A 831 31.24 -26.14 26.47
CA PRO A 831 30.18 -26.68 27.31
C PRO A 831 29.70 -25.75 28.43
N SER A 832 30.47 -24.71 28.75
CA SER A 832 30.07 -23.68 29.73
C SER A 832 28.97 -22.76 29.19
N CYS A 833 28.80 -22.70 27.87
CA CYS A 833 27.79 -21.88 27.22
C CYS A 833 26.52 -22.70 26.94
N GLN A 834 25.63 -22.71 27.92
CA GLN A 834 24.40 -23.52 27.94
C GLN A 834 23.19 -22.74 27.44
N ALA A 835 22.15 -23.49 27.04
CA ALA A 835 20.87 -22.93 26.63
C ALA A 835 20.01 -22.57 27.85
N ASN A 836 19.24 -21.49 27.72
CA ASN A 836 18.34 -21.01 28.74
C ASN A 836 16.88 -21.25 28.33
N GLN A 837 16.05 -21.68 29.28
CA GLN A 837 14.61 -21.77 29.06
C GLN A 837 14.06 -20.34 28.91
N ARG A 838 13.35 -20.07 27.82
CA ARG A 838 12.72 -18.77 27.58
C ARG A 838 11.28 -18.74 28.09
N ASP A 839 10.56 -19.81 27.82
CA ASP A 839 9.17 -20.07 28.25
C ASP A 839 8.90 -21.59 28.18
N GLU A 840 7.68 -22.07 28.46
CA GLU A 840 7.38 -23.53 28.46
C GLU A 840 7.64 -24.21 27.09
N ASN A 841 7.59 -23.46 26.00
CA ASN A 841 7.62 -24.01 24.64
C ASN A 841 8.94 -23.76 23.91
N TRP A 842 9.82 -22.88 24.41
CA TRP A 842 11.05 -22.50 23.73
C TRP A 842 12.28 -22.40 24.66
N VAL A 843 13.40 -22.85 24.12
CA VAL A 843 14.75 -22.83 24.70
C VAL A 843 15.64 -21.98 23.79
N VAL A 844 16.43 -21.08 24.34
CA VAL A 844 17.28 -20.16 23.60
C VAL A 844 18.73 -20.42 23.94
N ILE A 845 19.59 -20.51 22.92
CA ILE A 845 21.04 -20.54 23.09
C ILE A 845 21.68 -19.41 22.30
N THR A 846 22.61 -18.71 22.93
CA THR A 846 23.32 -17.56 22.35
C THR A 846 24.77 -17.92 22.16
N ALA A 847 25.28 -17.78 20.94
CA ALA A 847 26.68 -17.94 20.55
C ALA A 847 27.31 -16.57 20.28
N PRO A 848 28.05 -16.00 21.24
CA PRO A 848 28.79 -14.77 21.03
C PRO A 848 29.84 -14.94 19.93
N PHE A 849 30.07 -13.89 19.14
CA PHE A 849 31.00 -13.96 18.00
C PHE A 849 32.47 -14.02 18.40
N ASN A 850 32.80 -13.69 19.65
CA ASN A 850 34.17 -13.63 20.18
C ASN A 850 34.47 -14.68 21.29
N SER A 851 33.53 -15.55 21.65
CA SER A 851 33.69 -16.53 22.73
C SER A 851 32.86 -17.81 22.48
N CYS A 852 32.75 -18.70 23.48
CA CYS A 852 31.96 -19.94 23.44
C CYS A 852 32.33 -20.94 22.31
N GLY A 853 33.60 -20.93 21.88
CA GLY A 853 34.08 -21.78 20.80
C GLY A 853 33.63 -21.37 19.39
N THR A 854 33.11 -20.15 19.20
CA THR A 854 32.75 -19.62 17.87
C THR A 854 34.02 -19.44 17.02
N MET A 855 34.04 -20.06 15.84
CA MET A 855 35.10 -19.93 14.85
C MET A 855 34.78 -18.78 13.90
N ILE A 856 35.77 -17.94 13.61
CA ILE A 856 35.64 -16.83 12.65
C ILE A 856 36.32 -17.24 11.35
N ILE A 857 35.57 -17.23 10.25
CA ILE A 857 36.05 -17.45 8.90
C ILE A 857 35.98 -16.10 8.18
N ASN A 858 37.15 -15.55 7.85
CA ASN A 858 37.24 -14.27 7.15
C ASN A 858 37.63 -14.54 5.70
N ASP A 859 36.73 -14.26 4.77
CA ASP A 859 36.95 -14.36 3.33
C ASP A 859 36.65 -12.99 2.70
N THR A 860 37.26 -12.66 1.56
CA THR A 860 37.17 -11.29 1.00
C THR A 860 35.72 -10.83 0.81
N GLY A 861 35.31 -9.82 1.59
CA GLY A 861 33.97 -9.20 1.54
C GLY A 861 32.92 -9.80 2.50
N ARG A 862 33.25 -10.84 3.28
CA ARG A 862 32.32 -11.48 4.23
C ARG A 862 33.06 -12.02 5.46
N ILE A 863 32.56 -11.72 6.64
CA ILE A 863 33.04 -12.32 7.90
C ILE A 863 31.98 -13.30 8.39
N ALA A 864 32.30 -14.59 8.41
CA ALA A 864 31.39 -15.65 8.84
C ALA A 864 31.75 -16.16 10.24
N TYR A 865 30.78 -16.12 11.16
CA TYR A 865 30.89 -16.63 12.53
C TYR A 865 30.17 -17.97 12.65
N VAL A 866 30.94 -19.04 12.91
CA VAL A 866 30.46 -20.42 12.90
C VAL A 866 30.57 -21.03 14.30
N ASN A 867 29.50 -21.61 14.81
CA ASN A 867 29.49 -22.38 16.05
C ASN A 867 28.59 -23.62 15.89
N THR A 868 28.60 -24.57 16.81
CA THR A 868 27.71 -25.75 16.77
C THR A 868 27.07 -25.96 18.14
N ILE A 869 25.75 -26.12 18.15
CA ILE A 869 24.97 -26.48 19.34
C ILE A 869 24.95 -28.00 19.44
N TYR A 870 25.28 -28.52 20.61
CA TYR A 870 25.15 -29.91 21.00
C TYR A 870 24.11 -30.07 22.10
N GLY A 871 23.37 -31.17 22.07
CA GLY A 871 22.55 -31.63 23.20
C GLY A 871 23.09 -32.96 23.69
N THR A 872 23.75 -32.98 24.83
CA THR A 872 24.52 -34.13 25.32
C THR A 872 23.73 -34.86 26.40
N ALA A 873 23.58 -36.18 26.27
CA ALA A 873 22.86 -36.94 27.27
C ALA A 873 23.59 -36.86 28.64
N PRO A 874 22.87 -36.64 29.76
CA PRO A 874 23.48 -36.39 31.06
C PRO A 874 24.51 -37.47 31.47
N HIS A 875 25.66 -37.03 31.97
CA HIS A 875 26.78 -37.89 32.43
C HIS A 875 27.35 -38.85 31.37
N THR A 876 27.22 -38.53 30.09
CA THR A 876 27.79 -39.30 28.97
C THR A 876 28.52 -38.39 27.98
N SER A 877 29.24 -38.99 27.02
CA SER A 877 29.81 -38.29 25.86
C SER A 877 28.96 -38.43 24.60
N ILE A 878 27.65 -38.75 24.74
CA ILE A 878 26.76 -39.04 23.62
C ILE A 878 25.90 -37.81 23.31
N HIS A 879 26.09 -37.24 22.12
CA HIS A 879 25.27 -36.13 21.61
C HIS A 879 24.00 -36.65 20.93
N ARG A 880 22.83 -36.17 21.37
CA ARG A 880 21.50 -36.47 20.82
C ARG A 880 20.90 -35.35 19.98
N LEU A 881 21.54 -34.18 20.00
CA LEU A 881 21.20 -33.02 19.19
C LEU A 881 22.50 -32.39 18.67
N GLN A 882 22.56 -32.04 17.38
CA GLN A 882 23.68 -31.31 16.79
C GLN A 882 23.15 -30.33 15.74
N ILE A 883 23.41 -29.03 15.92
CA ILE A 883 22.93 -27.97 15.02
C ILE A 883 24.08 -27.01 14.73
N ARG A 884 24.45 -26.87 13.45
CA ARG A 884 25.50 -25.94 13.03
C ARG A 884 24.93 -24.53 12.85
N LEU A 885 25.57 -23.54 13.45
CA LEU A 885 25.30 -22.12 13.31
C LEU A 885 26.31 -21.51 12.34
N ASN A 886 25.84 -20.68 11.41
CA ASN A 886 26.67 -19.88 10.51
C ASN A 886 26.05 -18.49 10.34
N CYS A 887 26.75 -17.44 10.78
CA CYS A 887 26.34 -16.06 10.64
C CYS A 887 27.33 -15.29 9.78
N GLU A 888 26.95 -15.02 8.54
CA GLU A 888 27.75 -14.24 7.59
C GLU A 888 27.41 -12.76 7.68
N MET A 889 28.41 -11.93 7.97
CA MET A 889 28.31 -10.48 8.06
C MET A 889 29.01 -9.85 6.85
N LEU A 890 28.27 -9.04 6.10
CA LEU A 890 28.78 -8.26 4.97
C LEU A 890 29.51 -7.02 5.51
N THR A 891 30.69 -6.73 4.99
CA THR A 891 31.48 -5.57 5.45
C THR A 891 31.03 -4.24 4.83
N VAL A 892 29.98 -4.23 4.00
CA VAL A 892 29.43 -3.03 3.35
C VAL A 892 27.91 -3.17 3.14
N GLU A 893 27.07 -2.56 3.98
CA GLU A 893 25.63 -2.33 3.68
C GLU A 893 25.11 -1.00 4.29
N ASN A 894 24.32 -0.24 3.51
CA ASN A 894 23.86 1.14 3.74
C ASN A 894 22.47 1.26 4.44
N ILE A 895 22.24 2.20 5.38
CA ILE A 895 20.97 2.46 6.13
C ILE A 895 20.40 3.91 5.95
N THR A 896 19.07 4.10 5.76
CA THR A 896 18.27 5.39 5.63
C THR A 896 16.72 5.20 5.59
N ILE A 897 15.92 5.72 6.52
CA ILE A 897 14.63 6.38 6.14
C ILE A 897 14.47 7.75 6.82
N ALA A 898 14.10 8.70 5.94
CA ALA A 898 13.30 9.92 6.09
C ALA A 898 13.95 11.28 6.42
N PHE A 899 14.34 11.91 5.30
CA PHE A 899 14.02 13.28 4.85
C PHE A 899 14.43 14.45 5.75
N VAL A 900 15.74 14.70 5.75
CA VAL A 900 16.28 16.06 5.58
C VAL A 900 16.00 16.48 4.12
N PRO A 901 15.51 17.70 3.82
CA PRO A 901 15.26 18.12 2.44
C PRO A 901 16.53 17.96 1.60
N GLN A 902 16.45 17.19 0.52
CA GLN A 902 17.54 17.12 -0.45
C GLN A 902 17.60 18.47 -1.18
N THR A 903 18.74 19.12 -1.09
CA THR A 903 19.02 20.35 -1.82
C THR A 903 19.49 20.04 -3.24
N ASP A 904 19.02 20.85 -4.20
CA ASP A 904 19.41 20.78 -5.61
C ASP A 904 20.86 21.30 -5.77
N HIS A 905 21.82 20.52 -5.27
CA HIS A 905 23.25 20.84 -5.33
C HIS A 905 23.87 20.52 -6.69
N VAL A 906 23.18 19.79 -7.56
CA VAL A 906 23.55 19.60 -8.97
C VAL A 906 22.30 19.74 -9.85
N VAL A 907 22.34 20.65 -10.81
CA VAL A 907 21.25 20.90 -11.76
C VAL A 907 21.79 20.84 -13.18
N ARG A 908 21.02 20.24 -14.08
CA ARG A 908 21.37 20.13 -15.50
C ARG A 908 20.90 21.38 -16.25
N LEU A 909 21.85 22.16 -16.76
CA LEU A 909 21.59 23.34 -17.57
C LEU A 909 22.07 23.10 -19.00
N GLY A 910 21.12 22.81 -19.89
CA GLY A 910 21.45 22.31 -21.24
C GLY A 910 21.93 20.85 -21.19
N HIS A 911 23.11 20.57 -21.75
CA HIS A 911 23.74 19.24 -21.70
C HIS A 911 24.75 19.08 -20.55
N ASN A 912 25.12 20.16 -19.86
CA ASN A 912 26.15 20.17 -18.82
C ASN A 912 25.51 20.16 -17.43
N ASN A 913 26.21 19.55 -16.47
CA ASN A 913 25.81 19.58 -15.06
C ASN A 913 26.48 20.78 -14.38
N VAL A 914 25.74 21.53 -13.58
CA VAL A 914 26.27 22.61 -12.73
C VAL A 914 26.10 22.17 -11.28
N SER A 915 27.15 22.32 -10.49
CA SER A 915 27.17 21.97 -9.07
C SER A 915 27.34 23.20 -8.18
N PHE A 916 26.69 23.18 -7.01
CA PHE A 916 26.81 24.14 -5.93
C PHE A 916 27.28 23.37 -4.69
N THR A 917 28.51 23.60 -4.23
CA THR A 917 29.09 22.89 -3.06
C THR A 917 29.58 23.87 -1.99
N LEU A 918 29.28 23.58 -0.73
CA LEU A 918 29.82 24.29 0.43
C LEU A 918 31.10 23.60 0.94
N TYR A 919 32.03 24.36 1.50
CA TYR A 919 33.30 23.90 2.05
C TYR A 919 33.55 24.53 3.41
N GLN A 920 34.25 23.82 4.30
CA GLN A 920 34.56 24.32 5.66
C GLN A 920 35.75 25.29 5.66
N SER A 921 36.58 25.29 4.62
CA SER A 921 37.79 26.12 4.55
C SER A 921 38.03 26.77 3.18
N ALA A 922 38.86 27.82 3.18
CA ALA A 922 39.33 28.52 1.98
C ALA A 922 40.20 27.65 1.05
N ALA A 923 40.57 26.42 1.47
CA ALA A 923 41.34 25.49 0.64
C ALA A 923 40.46 24.72 -0.35
N PHE A 924 39.13 24.69 -0.15
CA PHE A 924 38.17 23.96 -1.00
C PHE A 924 38.49 22.46 -1.17
N ASN A 925 38.99 21.80 -0.12
CA ASN A 925 39.32 20.36 -0.12
C ASN A 925 38.39 19.52 0.77
N ASP A 926 37.57 20.20 1.55
CA ASP A 926 36.74 19.73 2.65
C ASP A 926 35.27 20.05 2.37
N PRO A 927 34.68 19.41 1.34
CA PRO A 927 33.31 19.67 0.93
C PRO A 927 32.30 19.15 1.95
N ILE A 928 31.24 19.92 2.13
CA ILE A 928 30.12 19.61 3.02
C ILE A 928 29.03 18.96 2.16
N PHE A 929 28.83 17.66 2.34
CA PHE A 929 27.79 16.87 1.67
C PHE A 929 26.71 16.34 2.63
N GLN A 930 26.87 16.59 3.93
CA GLN A 930 25.94 16.16 4.96
C GLN A 930 25.24 17.37 5.56
N PHE A 931 23.91 17.37 5.46
CA PHE A 931 23.03 18.38 6.05
C PHE A 931 22.03 17.69 7.01
N PRO A 932 21.50 18.36 8.06
CA PRO A 932 21.82 19.72 8.50
C PRO A 932 23.29 19.91 8.88
N TYR A 933 23.91 20.99 8.42
CA TYR A 933 25.30 21.32 8.78
C TYR A 933 25.30 22.29 9.97
N GLU A 934 25.74 21.80 11.13
CA GLU A 934 25.86 22.63 12.34
C GLU A 934 27.06 23.58 12.24
N VAL A 935 26.83 24.88 12.43
CA VAL A 935 27.88 25.89 12.39
C VAL A 935 27.60 27.04 13.37
N GLU A 936 28.65 27.67 13.86
CA GLU A 936 28.58 28.84 14.74
C GLU A 936 28.51 30.15 13.93
N LEU A 937 27.84 31.18 14.47
CA LEU A 937 27.64 32.47 13.79
C LEU A 937 28.94 33.25 13.51
N ASN A 938 30.04 32.89 14.17
CA ASN A 938 31.36 33.50 13.98
C ASN A 938 32.18 32.85 12.84
N ASN A 939 31.68 31.77 12.22
CA ASN A 939 32.40 31.06 11.18
C ASN A 939 32.14 31.66 9.79
N THR A 940 32.93 31.22 8.81
CA THR A 940 32.79 31.58 7.39
C THR A 940 32.47 30.33 6.58
N LEU A 941 31.53 30.42 5.65
CA LEU A 941 31.25 29.37 4.68
C LEU A 941 31.86 29.71 3.33
N TYR A 942 32.42 28.68 2.70
CA TYR A 942 33.09 28.79 1.40
C TYR A 942 32.25 28.07 0.35
N VAL A 943 32.02 28.71 -0.78
CA VAL A 943 31.14 28.22 -1.86
C VAL A 943 31.94 28.03 -3.13
N GLN A 944 31.71 26.90 -3.80
CA GLN A 944 32.15 26.68 -5.18
C GLN A 944 30.94 26.36 -6.07
N MET A 945 30.81 27.10 -7.16
CA MET A 945 30.02 26.72 -8.31
C MET A 945 30.93 26.08 -9.36
N GLU A 946 30.51 24.99 -10.00
CA GLU A 946 31.30 24.33 -11.05
C GLU A 946 30.41 23.75 -12.15
N VAL A 947 30.75 24.03 -13.41
CA VAL A 947 30.17 23.34 -14.57
C VAL A 947 31.05 22.14 -14.95
N ASP A 948 30.44 20.96 -14.94
CA ASP A 948 31.07 19.70 -15.36
C ASP A 948 31.11 19.64 -16.90
N SER A 949 32.23 20.15 -17.45
CA SER A 949 32.51 20.14 -18.88
C SER A 949 34.01 20.13 -19.14
N THR A 950 34.43 19.40 -20.17
CA THR A 950 35.83 19.39 -20.63
C THR A 950 36.18 20.63 -21.47
N ASP A 951 35.19 21.42 -21.88
CA ASP A 951 35.38 22.61 -22.71
C ASP A 951 35.99 23.77 -21.91
N SER A 952 37.24 24.14 -22.23
CA SER A 952 37.96 25.25 -21.58
C SER A 952 37.43 26.65 -21.92
N GLY A 953 36.52 26.75 -22.90
CA GLY A 953 35.84 27.98 -23.27
C GLY A 953 34.61 28.29 -22.41
N MET A 954 34.14 27.36 -21.58
CA MET A 954 32.97 27.53 -20.71
C MET A 954 33.30 28.32 -19.44
N GLU A 955 32.33 29.12 -19.00
CA GLU A 955 32.39 29.97 -17.82
C GLU A 955 31.10 29.84 -17.01
N VAL A 956 31.21 29.61 -15.69
CA VAL A 956 30.07 29.59 -14.77
C VAL A 956 29.97 30.92 -14.03
N PHE A 957 28.78 31.52 -14.00
CA PHE A 957 28.57 32.82 -13.39
C PHE A 957 27.31 32.85 -12.52
N THR A 958 27.49 33.20 -11.25
CA THR A 958 26.41 33.32 -10.28
C THR A 958 25.76 34.70 -10.38
N GLU A 959 24.51 34.75 -10.81
CA GLU A 959 23.79 35.99 -11.06
C GLU A 959 23.09 36.52 -9.80
N ASN A 960 22.37 35.67 -9.09
CA ASN A 960 21.68 36.04 -7.86
C ASN A 960 21.90 34.96 -6.80
N CYS A 961 22.12 35.32 -5.55
CA CYS A 961 22.08 34.39 -4.42
C CYS A 961 21.29 35.03 -3.29
N VAL A 962 20.26 34.33 -2.84
CA VAL A 962 19.42 34.73 -1.71
C VAL A 962 19.45 33.65 -0.65
N SER A 963 19.55 34.07 0.60
CA SER A 963 19.29 33.18 1.72
C SER A 963 17.86 33.34 2.20
N VAL A 964 17.26 32.22 2.57
CA VAL A 964 15.90 32.12 3.07
C VAL A 964 15.87 31.21 4.30
N PRO A 965 15.00 31.47 5.28
CA PRO A 965 14.88 30.62 6.46
C PRO A 965 14.28 29.24 6.14
N PHE A 966 13.59 29.09 5.00
CA PHE A 966 13.07 27.83 4.48
C PHE A 966 12.83 27.96 2.97
N LEU A 967 12.94 26.86 2.22
CA LEU A 967 12.91 26.85 0.74
C LEU A 967 11.59 27.32 0.10
N THR A 968 10.52 27.53 0.89
CA THR A 968 9.20 27.99 0.43
C THR A 968 8.85 29.42 0.85
N SER A 969 9.76 30.17 1.49
CA SER A 969 9.50 31.53 1.99
C SER A 969 9.66 32.59 0.90
N ASN A 970 8.64 33.44 0.71
CA ASN A 970 8.71 34.61 -0.17
C ASN A 970 8.77 35.95 0.60
N SER A 971 8.72 35.94 1.94
CA SER A 971 8.55 37.17 2.74
C SER A 971 9.81 37.66 3.46
N GLU A 972 10.76 36.76 3.80
CA GLU A 972 12.02 37.11 4.45
C GLU A 972 13.19 36.53 3.66
N THR A 973 13.89 37.38 2.92
CA THR A 973 15.04 37.00 2.10
C THR A 973 16.22 37.92 2.40
N TYR A 974 17.43 37.36 2.42
CA TYR A 974 18.67 38.11 2.54
C TYR A 974 19.49 37.92 1.27
N SER A 975 19.77 38.99 0.53
CA SER A 975 20.52 38.90 -0.72
C SER A 975 22.02 38.87 -0.44
N ILE A 976 22.68 37.79 -0.83
CA ILE A 976 24.15 37.64 -0.77
C ILE A 976 24.77 38.21 -2.06
N ILE A 977 24.15 37.90 -3.21
CA ILE A 977 24.54 38.41 -4.54
C ILE A 977 23.27 38.86 -5.26
N GLU A 978 23.33 40.02 -5.92
CA GLU A 978 22.22 40.52 -6.75
C GLU A 978 22.79 41.08 -8.07
N ASN A 979 22.32 40.60 -9.21
CA ASN A 979 22.78 40.96 -10.56
C ASN A 979 24.31 40.81 -10.76
N GLY A 980 24.90 39.81 -10.10
CA GLY A 980 26.34 39.54 -10.11
C GLY A 980 27.16 40.45 -9.20
N CYS A 981 26.53 41.31 -8.41
CA CYS A 981 27.19 42.19 -7.45
C CYS A 981 27.04 41.65 -6.02
N PRO A 982 28.12 41.60 -5.21
CA PRO A 982 28.01 41.21 -3.81
C PRO A 982 27.22 42.24 -3.01
N LYS A 983 26.33 41.75 -2.16
CA LYS A 983 25.46 42.55 -1.28
C LYS A 983 25.78 42.33 0.19
N ASP A 984 26.22 41.14 0.54
CA ASP A 984 26.76 40.84 1.86
C ASP A 984 28.12 41.54 2.06
N SER A 985 28.29 42.28 3.15
CA SER A 985 29.51 43.05 3.44
C SER A 985 30.74 42.19 3.74
N THR A 986 30.52 40.91 4.07
CA THR A 986 31.57 39.93 4.37
C THR A 986 31.91 39.05 3.17
N PHE A 987 31.28 39.30 2.02
CA PHE A 987 31.53 38.57 0.79
C PHE A 987 32.98 38.76 0.31
N VAL A 988 33.66 37.66 0.03
CA VAL A 988 35.00 37.64 -0.56
C VAL A 988 34.99 36.72 -1.78
N SER A 989 35.40 37.23 -2.94
CA SER A 989 35.63 36.42 -4.13
C SER A 989 37.07 35.91 -4.18
N TYR A 990 37.26 34.66 -4.62
CA TYR A 990 38.58 34.06 -4.81
C TYR A 990 38.92 34.03 -6.29
N GLN A 991 40.17 34.34 -6.63
CA GLN A 991 40.68 34.22 -8.00
C GLN A 991 40.92 32.74 -8.34
N PHE A 992 40.59 32.35 -9.57
CA PHE A 992 40.75 30.98 -10.07
C PHE A 992 41.16 30.99 -11.55
N ASP A 993 42.02 30.05 -11.93
CA ASP A 993 42.51 29.94 -13.32
C ASP A 993 41.49 29.27 -14.25
N ASP A 994 40.66 28.35 -13.72
CA ASP A 994 39.64 27.64 -14.47
C ASP A 994 38.27 28.33 -14.38
N GLN A 995 37.87 28.98 -15.47
CA GLN A 995 36.63 29.75 -15.56
C GLN A 995 35.36 28.90 -15.44
N ARG A 996 35.46 27.58 -15.53
CA ARG A 996 34.35 26.66 -15.23
C ARG A 996 34.01 26.57 -13.75
N LYS A 997 34.84 27.14 -12.88
CA LYS A 997 34.61 27.19 -11.43
C LYS A 997 34.45 28.64 -11.00
N GLN A 998 33.58 28.89 -10.03
CA GLN A 998 33.48 30.19 -9.37
C GLN A 998 33.49 29.98 -7.86
N ARG A 999 34.37 30.68 -7.14
CA ARG A 999 34.57 30.53 -5.70
C ARG A 999 34.37 31.84 -4.95
N PHE A 1000 33.61 31.78 -3.87
CA PHE A 1000 33.40 32.92 -2.97
C PHE A 1000 33.11 32.45 -1.54
N SER A 1001 33.21 33.35 -0.56
CA SER A 1001 32.85 33.09 0.83
C SER A 1001 32.06 34.23 1.44
N PHE A 1002 31.32 33.95 2.51
CA PHE A 1002 30.64 34.94 3.34
C PHE A 1002 30.53 34.40 4.77
N HIS A 1003 30.40 35.30 5.75
CA HIS A 1003 30.22 34.92 7.15
C HIS A 1003 28.84 34.32 7.37
N VAL A 1004 28.76 33.35 8.27
CA VAL A 1004 27.49 32.72 8.53
C VAL A 1004 26.57 33.67 9.29
N PHE A 1005 25.30 33.71 8.89
CA PHE A 1005 24.27 34.52 9.51
C PHE A 1005 23.00 33.69 9.73
N LYS A 1006 22.14 34.15 10.65
CA LYS A 1006 20.81 33.60 10.88
C LYS A 1006 19.76 34.70 10.82
N PHE A 1007 18.54 34.34 10.49
CA PHE A 1007 17.38 35.21 10.68
C PHE A 1007 16.96 35.17 12.15
N ASP A 1008 16.50 36.29 12.72
CA ASP A 1008 16.22 36.39 14.15
C ASP A 1008 15.21 35.35 14.65
N ALA A 1009 14.22 35.01 13.83
CA ALA A 1009 13.17 34.04 14.14
C ALA A 1009 13.54 32.58 13.79
N TYR A 1010 14.71 32.31 13.21
CA TYR A 1010 15.03 31.01 12.61
C TYR A 1010 16.41 30.49 13.00
N LEU A 1011 16.49 29.18 13.25
CA LEU A 1011 17.72 28.48 13.64
C LEU A 1011 18.36 27.75 12.47
N GLU A 1012 17.77 27.86 11.29
CA GLU A 1012 18.26 27.26 10.07
C GLU A 1012 18.15 28.25 8.92
N VAL A 1013 19.08 28.12 7.97
CA VAL A 1013 19.12 28.91 6.74
C VAL A 1013 19.40 28.04 5.54
N TYR A 1014 18.80 28.40 4.43
CA TYR A 1014 19.06 27.84 3.10
C TYR A 1014 19.63 28.94 2.22
N ILE A 1015 20.45 28.55 1.25
CA ILE A 1015 21.01 29.44 0.24
C ILE A 1015 20.51 28.96 -1.11
N ILE A 1016 19.93 29.88 -1.89
CA ILE A 1016 19.41 29.63 -3.22
C ILE A 1016 20.15 30.55 -4.19
N CYS A 1017 20.77 29.99 -5.20
CA CYS A 1017 21.54 30.73 -6.19
C CYS A 1017 21.04 30.47 -7.61
N GLU A 1018 20.89 31.53 -8.37
CA GLU A 1018 20.68 31.54 -9.82
C GLU A 1018 22.04 31.62 -10.53
N VAL A 1019 22.30 30.67 -11.42
CA VAL A 1019 23.57 30.50 -12.11
C VAL A 1019 23.35 30.45 -13.63
N VAL A 1020 24.25 31.06 -14.37
CA VAL A 1020 24.29 31.13 -15.83
C VAL A 1020 25.60 30.55 -16.33
N ILE A 1021 25.59 29.87 -17.48
CA ILE A 1021 26.80 29.40 -18.16
C ILE A 1021 26.99 30.21 -19.43
N CYS A 1022 28.21 30.72 -19.65
CA CYS A 1022 28.59 31.41 -20.87
C CYS A 1022 29.75 30.70 -21.56
N HIS A 1023 29.95 31.00 -22.85
CA HIS A 1023 31.12 30.55 -23.60
C HIS A 1023 31.93 31.77 -24.06
N LYS A 1024 33.26 31.72 -23.91
CA LYS A 1024 34.18 32.84 -24.27
C LYS A 1024 34.09 33.25 -25.73
N GLY A 1025 33.75 32.31 -26.62
CA GLY A 1025 33.58 32.55 -28.06
C GLY A 1025 32.29 33.28 -28.46
N SER A 1026 31.38 33.60 -27.53
CA SER A 1026 30.04 34.14 -27.82
C SER A 1026 29.79 35.56 -27.29
N THR A 1027 30.81 36.43 -27.24
CA THR A 1027 30.66 37.81 -26.75
C THR A 1027 29.85 38.69 -27.72
N PRO A 1028 28.92 39.54 -27.23
CA PRO A 1028 28.64 39.85 -25.83
C PRO A 1028 27.74 38.81 -25.13
N ASN A 1029 28.15 38.33 -23.95
CA ASN A 1029 27.40 37.36 -23.13
C ASN A 1029 27.23 37.87 -21.68
N ARG A 1030 26.37 37.22 -20.86
CA ARG A 1030 26.06 37.67 -19.49
C ARG A 1030 27.27 37.68 -18.55
N CYS A 1031 28.18 36.72 -18.68
CA CYS A 1031 29.34 36.56 -17.80
C CYS A 1031 30.37 37.68 -18.02
N ALA A 1032 30.63 38.05 -19.28
CA ALA A 1032 31.52 39.16 -19.63
C ALA A 1032 31.03 40.54 -19.17
N LYS A 1033 29.74 40.68 -18.82
CA LYS A 1033 29.18 41.93 -18.27
C LYS A 1033 29.47 42.12 -16.78
N GLY A 1034 29.88 41.06 -16.07
CA GLY A 1034 30.19 41.12 -14.64
C GLY A 1034 29.06 41.67 -13.77
N CYS A 1035 29.43 42.42 -12.72
CA CYS A 1035 28.49 43.08 -11.81
C CYS A 1035 27.78 44.26 -12.50
N ILE A 1036 26.44 44.26 -12.49
CA ILE A 1036 25.61 45.34 -13.05
C ILE A 1036 24.93 46.10 -11.90
N PRO A 1037 25.38 47.33 -11.56
CA PRO A 1037 24.78 48.11 -10.48
C PRO A 1037 23.35 48.57 -10.82
N ALA A 1038 22.46 48.54 -9.82
CA ALA A 1038 21.03 48.84 -9.96
C ALA A 1038 20.68 50.24 -10.56
N LYS A 1039 21.63 51.18 -10.60
CA LYS A 1039 21.42 52.55 -11.11
C LYS A 1039 21.49 52.70 -12.64
N TYR A 1040 21.89 51.67 -13.40
CA TYR A 1040 22.08 51.74 -14.86
C TYR A 1040 20.84 51.33 -15.70
N LYS A 1041 19.63 51.31 -15.12
CA LYS A 1041 18.41 50.81 -15.78
C LYS A 1041 17.70 51.82 -16.70
N ARG A 1042 18.39 52.86 -17.18
CA ARG A 1042 17.94 53.72 -18.28
C ARG A 1042 19.02 53.69 -19.36
N ASP A 1043 18.60 53.37 -20.58
CA ASP A 1043 19.39 53.10 -21.78
C ASP A 1043 20.15 51.78 -21.81
N VAL A 1044 19.50 50.72 -22.29
CA VAL A 1044 19.61 50.24 -23.68
C VAL A 1044 18.66 49.04 -23.80
N GLY A 1045 17.53 49.23 -24.49
CA GLY A 1045 16.69 48.14 -24.96
C GLY A 1045 17.37 47.43 -26.13
N LEU A 1046 18.20 46.43 -25.85
CA LEU A 1046 18.58 45.42 -26.82
C LEU A 1046 17.96 44.11 -26.37
N GLN A 1047 16.99 43.63 -27.15
CA GLN A 1047 16.47 42.27 -27.08
C GLN A 1047 17.64 41.30 -27.23
N MET A 1048 18.14 40.78 -26.11
CA MET A 1048 18.96 39.58 -26.09
C MET A 1048 18.08 38.43 -25.58
N SER A 1049 18.22 37.27 -26.21
CA SER A 1049 17.59 36.02 -25.76
C SER A 1049 17.79 35.86 -24.26
N LYS A 1050 16.74 35.49 -23.52
CA LYS A 1050 16.89 35.01 -22.15
C LYS A 1050 17.85 33.82 -22.18
N ASP A 1051 19.11 34.04 -21.80
CA ASP A 1051 20.02 32.95 -21.52
C ASP A 1051 19.36 32.10 -20.42
N LYS A 1052 19.32 30.78 -20.62
CA LYS A 1052 18.69 29.88 -19.64
C LYS A 1052 19.53 29.92 -18.36
N SER A 1053 18.91 30.23 -17.23
CA SER A 1053 19.51 30.14 -15.89
C SER A 1053 19.06 28.86 -15.17
N ALA A 1054 19.88 28.38 -14.23
CA ALA A 1054 19.54 27.29 -13.31
C ALA A 1054 19.48 27.84 -11.87
N TYR A 1055 18.55 27.33 -11.08
CA TYR A 1055 18.48 27.59 -9.65
C TYR A 1055 19.02 26.38 -8.89
N LEU A 1056 20.02 26.60 -8.04
CA LEU A 1056 20.57 25.58 -7.14
C LEU A 1056 20.36 26.02 -5.70
N SER A 1057 20.20 25.06 -4.79
CA SER A 1057 20.04 25.33 -3.37
C SER A 1057 21.01 24.52 -2.51
N GLN A 1058 21.33 25.01 -1.31
CA GLN A 1058 22.12 24.32 -0.28
C GLN A 1058 21.62 24.66 1.14
N GLY A 1059 21.71 23.71 2.07
CA GLY A 1059 21.13 23.78 3.43
C GLY A 1059 20.40 22.49 3.87
N PRO A 1060 19.78 22.45 5.07
CA PRO A 1060 19.80 23.50 6.08
C PRO A 1060 21.16 23.64 6.77
N ILE A 1061 21.64 24.88 6.91
CA ILE A 1061 22.73 25.22 7.84
C ILE A 1061 22.08 25.57 9.17
N VAL A 1062 22.46 24.90 10.26
CA VAL A 1062 21.76 24.98 11.56
C VAL A 1062 22.67 25.58 12.64
N PHE A 1063 22.10 26.42 13.51
CA PHE A 1063 22.81 27.09 14.59
C PHE A 1063 22.48 26.48 15.95
N ARG A 1064 23.52 26.23 16.77
CA ARG A 1064 23.32 25.81 18.18
C ARG A 1064 22.69 26.94 18.99
N ARG A 1065 21.71 26.59 19.83
CA ARG A 1065 21.10 27.50 20.80
C ARG A 1065 22.03 27.73 21.99
N ASP A 1066 22.49 28.95 22.16
CA ASP A 1066 23.07 29.39 23.43
C ASP A 1066 21.95 29.76 24.41
N LEU A 1067 22.05 29.25 25.64
CA LEU A 1067 21.09 29.46 26.74
C LEU A 1067 21.01 30.94 27.25
N GLY A 1068 21.69 31.89 26.59
CA GLY A 1068 21.92 33.25 27.10
C GLY A 1068 20.92 34.32 26.67
N ASP A 1069 20.16 34.14 25.58
CA ASP A 1069 19.34 35.22 25.00
C ASP A 1069 17.93 35.36 25.60
N LEU A 1070 17.62 34.62 26.66
CA LEU A 1070 16.35 34.74 27.41
C LEU A 1070 16.25 36.03 28.26
N ILE A 1071 17.25 36.92 28.23
CA ILE A 1071 17.28 38.12 29.06
C ILE A 1071 17.75 39.32 28.25
N ARG A 1072 16.84 39.98 27.51
CA ARG A 1072 16.87 41.44 27.22
C ARG A 1072 15.63 41.86 26.41
N LEU A 1073 14.54 42.13 27.13
CA LEU A 1073 13.54 43.11 26.68
C LEU A 1073 14.10 44.52 26.92
N PRO A 1074 13.88 45.47 26.02
CA PRO A 1074 13.71 46.85 26.41
C PRO A 1074 12.23 47.24 26.31
N LEU A 1075 11.68 47.57 27.47
CA LEU A 1075 10.54 48.48 27.61
C LEU A 1075 10.94 49.85 27.04
N ASN A 1076 10.09 50.47 26.21
CA ASN A 1076 9.68 51.85 26.49
C ASN A 1076 8.36 52.28 25.81
N PRO A 1077 7.59 53.17 26.47
CA PRO A 1077 6.23 53.61 26.11
C PRO A 1077 6.21 55.00 25.41
N GLU A 1078 4.99 55.45 25.05
CA GLU A 1078 4.58 56.73 24.40
C GLU A 1078 4.51 56.68 22.85
N ARG A 1079 3.52 57.23 22.12
CA ARG A 1079 2.46 58.23 22.39
C ARG A 1079 1.44 58.25 21.22
N SER A 1080 0.30 58.92 21.45
CA SER A 1080 -0.75 59.37 20.51
C SER A 1080 -1.91 58.38 20.32
N GLY A 1081 -3.16 58.63 20.70
CA GLY A 1081 -3.86 59.84 21.13
C GLY A 1081 -5.19 59.91 20.38
N SER A 1082 -6.34 59.78 21.06
CA SER A 1082 -7.58 60.44 20.64
C SER A 1082 -8.60 60.57 21.78
N ASN A 1083 -9.07 61.81 21.95
CA ASN A 1083 -10.27 62.19 22.68
C ASN A 1083 -11.46 62.18 21.71
N GLY A 1084 -12.66 61.82 22.19
CA GLY A 1084 -13.90 62.47 21.76
C GLY A 1084 -15.14 61.60 21.42
N TYR A 1085 -16.03 61.44 22.42
CA TYR A 1085 -17.52 61.34 22.40
C TYR A 1085 -18.24 60.17 21.66
N LEU A 1086 -18.95 59.24 22.35
CA LEU A 1086 -20.33 59.22 22.95
C LEU A 1086 -21.50 59.40 21.93
N PRO A 1087 -22.76 58.95 22.20
CA PRO A 1087 -23.31 57.81 22.99
C PRO A 1087 -24.51 57.07 22.29
N VAL A 1088 -24.85 55.82 22.66
CA VAL A 1088 -26.26 55.35 22.75
C VAL A 1088 -26.36 54.20 23.77
N LEU A 1089 -26.71 54.52 25.01
CA LEU A 1089 -27.11 53.57 26.06
C LEU A 1089 -28.45 54.06 26.61
N GLY A 1090 -29.53 53.34 26.31
CA GLY A 1090 -30.84 53.61 26.90
C GLY A 1090 -32.00 53.29 25.98
N LEU A 1091 -32.28 52.00 25.74
CA LEU A 1091 -33.60 51.54 25.28
C LEU A 1091 -33.88 50.02 25.50
N LEU A 1092 -32.97 49.24 26.09
CA LEU A 1092 -33.18 47.78 26.28
C LEU A 1092 -33.48 47.34 27.73
N SER A 1093 -33.61 48.27 28.68
CA SER A 1093 -33.82 47.94 30.11
C SER A 1093 -35.29 47.88 30.56
N VAL A 1094 -36.27 48.25 29.74
CA VAL A 1094 -37.71 48.26 30.11
C VAL A 1094 -38.45 46.99 29.63
N GLY A 1095 -38.04 46.40 28.50
CA GLY A 1095 -38.66 45.17 27.98
C GLY A 1095 -38.38 43.93 28.83
N PHE A 1096 -37.19 43.85 29.43
CA PHE A 1096 -36.76 42.68 30.21
C PHE A 1096 -37.51 42.54 31.55
N LEU A 1097 -37.95 43.65 32.14
CA LEU A 1097 -38.67 43.67 33.41
C LEU A 1097 -40.14 43.21 33.28
N ILE A 1098 -40.78 43.48 32.14
CA ILE A 1098 -42.18 43.09 31.89
C ILE A 1098 -42.29 41.58 31.58
N SER A 1099 -41.34 41.03 30.81
CA SER A 1099 -41.29 39.58 30.52
C SER A 1099 -40.94 38.73 31.75
N PHE A 1100 -40.14 39.27 32.68
CA PHE A 1100 -39.75 38.55 33.89
C PHE A 1100 -40.91 38.46 34.92
N LEU A 1101 -41.75 39.48 35.01
CA LEU A 1101 -42.95 39.47 35.88
C LEU A 1101 -44.04 38.51 35.37
N ALA A 1102 -44.22 38.39 34.05
CA ALA A 1102 -45.19 37.47 33.45
C ALA A 1102 -44.85 35.98 33.75
N LEU A 1103 -43.57 35.63 33.71
CA LEU A 1103 -43.09 34.27 33.99
C LEU A 1103 -43.25 33.85 35.47
N ILE A 1104 -43.18 34.81 36.40
CA ILE A 1104 -43.38 34.56 37.83
C ILE A 1104 -44.85 34.27 38.16
N VAL A 1105 -45.79 34.96 37.50
CA VAL A 1105 -47.23 34.73 37.67
C VAL A 1105 -47.65 33.38 37.10
N GLN A 1106 -47.11 33.00 35.92
CA GLN A 1106 -47.40 31.71 35.28
C GLN A 1106 -46.86 30.52 36.10
N ARG A 1107 -45.71 30.68 36.77
CA ARG A 1107 -45.14 29.65 37.66
C ARG A 1107 -45.93 29.47 38.96
N ARG A 1108 -46.56 30.52 39.50
CA ARG A 1108 -47.41 30.42 40.70
C ARG A 1108 -48.77 29.77 40.43
N TYR A 1109 -49.32 29.92 39.23
CA TYR A 1109 -50.60 29.30 38.84
C TYR A 1109 -50.50 27.76 38.75
N TYR A 1110 -49.40 27.22 38.25
CA TYR A 1110 -49.22 25.76 38.08
C TYR A 1110 -48.84 25.01 39.36
N LEU A 1111 -48.31 25.69 40.37
CA LEU A 1111 -47.88 25.06 41.62
C LEU A 1111 -49.02 24.88 42.65
N GLN A 1112 -50.22 25.43 42.42
CA GLN A 1112 -51.36 25.27 43.34
C GLN A 1112 -52.27 24.06 43.05
N GLN A 1113 -52.07 23.31 41.95
CA GLN A 1113 -52.99 22.21 41.58
C GLN A 1113 -52.59 20.79 42.00
N PHE A 1114 -51.38 20.54 42.50
CA PHE A 1114 -50.90 19.14 42.60
C PHE A 1114 -50.69 18.53 44.00
N TRP A 1115 -50.82 19.26 45.11
CA TRP A 1115 -50.69 18.66 46.45
C TRP A 1115 -51.85 19.08 47.37
N GLY A 1116 -52.83 18.18 47.47
CA GLY A 1116 -53.87 18.21 48.50
C GLY A 1116 -54.72 16.93 48.49
N ASN A 1117 -54.22 15.90 49.19
CA ASN A 1117 -54.94 15.07 50.19
C ASN A 1117 -56.30 14.42 49.79
N THR A 1118 -56.60 13.14 50.00
CA THR A 1118 -56.31 12.21 51.11
C THR A 1118 -56.75 10.77 50.76
N ASP A 1119 -56.08 9.78 51.37
CA ASP A 1119 -56.59 8.51 51.94
C ASP A 1119 -57.88 7.85 51.42
N ALA A 1120 -57.78 6.59 50.94
CA ALA A 1120 -58.44 5.40 51.51
C ALA A 1120 -58.24 4.14 50.62
N PRO A 1121 -58.17 2.91 51.19
CA PRO A 1121 -57.62 1.73 50.50
C PRO A 1121 -58.74 0.68 50.15
N PRO A 1122 -58.42 -0.58 49.77
CA PRO A 1122 -58.90 -1.32 48.58
C PRO A 1122 -60.05 -2.31 48.97
N PRO A 1123 -60.43 -3.43 48.30
CA PRO A 1123 -59.91 -4.09 47.10
C PRO A 1123 -60.97 -4.79 46.17
N ARG A 1124 -60.43 -5.50 45.16
CA ARG A 1124 -60.87 -6.79 44.56
C ARG A 1124 -61.69 -6.86 43.24
N PRO A 1125 -61.46 -7.94 42.44
CA PRO A 1125 -61.78 -8.13 41.02
C PRO A 1125 -63.02 -9.06 40.87
N PRO A 1126 -63.35 -9.77 39.76
CA PRO A 1126 -62.81 -9.82 38.39
C PRO A 1126 -63.85 -9.79 37.25
N LYS A 1127 -63.41 -9.50 36.01
CA LYS A 1127 -63.47 -10.41 34.85
C LYS A 1127 -62.73 -9.81 33.67
#